data_AF-A0A6P8YII3-F1
#
_entry.id   AF-A0A6P8YII3-F1
#
_cell.length_a   1.000
_cell.length_b   1.000
_cell.length_c   1.000
_cell.angle_alpha   90.00
_cell.angle_beta   90.00
_cell.angle_gamma   90.00
#
_symmetry.space_group_name_H-M   'P 1'
#
loop_
_entity.id
_entity.type
_entity.pdbx_description
1 polymer ?
#
loop_
_entity_poly.entity_id
_entity_poly.type
_entity_poly.pdbx_seq_one_letter_code
_entity_poly.pdbx_strand_id
1 'polypeptide(L)'
;MTLHRGPLFPTDADLCSTKPRKSPKPIKRFGPYKDVKDLLEVHIDLVSEAFIRSVREQLDKFRADAAFWESATCYSVEVKELNGADVEVHFDASKYVWDEERRFLFHNLVFLTQNHMQDFVIGLVIGSDKEQLKKGSAIIKLIRGVDAKGRGKFLELDAQPYLNRKFTLMESRAFYFPHLHVTNALRRDLKDLKNAEAPLADFHDEIVFSRVQNPPEGPLYLQSFRKMRLDASESKSLNKKFQTLQRAMSSSQRNALKSVLTHRVALVQGPPGTGKTYEGCKIAEYLVELKKLPYDLLPGPILVVTTTNHSVREFLSRCLDFSDKVIHGYSQKHDKETYGPLQDQYNRDMSSSERLKLMRSADVLSMTTTRAAYIRPTLDSLHIKVVIVEEAAREMEGFVLASIPRGAQHLILLGDHKQLRPICDNALGYSHHLTLSLFERLINNGVTCPMLNEQRRMRPEIADLIRSIYPALTDHESTRNRPPVEGVDLRVPVFFLDHQEREVQDGSGFYNPWEAKMVAMLCHYLLVQGHPAEEITILAAYRKQIACISKEIEEIRGTRFGIRVCTIDGFQGEENTIIILSLVRSNPEGKIGFLREDNRTCVALSRAKNGFFLVGDLKCLTESGSAVWNHVLKTVNTGGPLPLKCRHGRTIGGKSPAHFQKALCCVCRVHAAVQNAQAFLDKGQDLVEKTEESLTKLEDELETRNPQPGDHETRDGLKGRLASLKKSVRNWGYKKMQAEEGSQLVDEWFKEGLIHCEDTDEALQVKILNFRGLNRIPAPSSGDMGLGVAIYGFMDVLVERWKPTWKRLAHEIKKYFNST
;
A
#
# COMPACT_ATOMS: atom_id res chain seq x y z
N MET A 1 39.85 -22.08 11.09
CA MET A 1 39.61 -20.62 10.98
C MET A 1 38.12 -20.33 11.02
N THR A 2 37.60 -20.08 12.22
CA THR A 2 36.22 -19.68 12.50
C THR A 2 35.98 -18.27 11.97
N LEU A 3 35.30 -18.16 10.82
CA LEU A 3 34.86 -16.87 10.28
C LEU A 3 33.95 -16.21 11.33
N HIS A 4 34.44 -15.13 11.94
CA HIS A 4 33.64 -14.17 12.69
C HIS A 4 32.52 -13.63 11.79
N ARG A 5 31.36 -14.28 11.84
CA ARG A 5 30.13 -13.86 11.15
C ARG A 5 29.25 -13.24 12.24
N GLY A 6 28.85 -11.99 12.08
CA GLY A 6 28.05 -11.25 13.07
C GLY A 6 26.79 -12.03 13.49
N PRO A 7 26.23 -11.76 14.67
CA PRO A 7 25.06 -12.50 15.15
C PRO A 7 23.85 -12.24 14.24
N LEU A 8 22.95 -13.22 14.10
CA LEU A 8 21.66 -13.04 13.38
C LEU A 8 20.71 -12.10 14.12
N PHE A 9 20.97 -11.95 15.41
CA PHE A 9 20.23 -11.18 16.37
C PHE A 9 21.15 -10.08 16.90
N PRO A 10 20.69 -8.83 17.03
CA PRO A 10 21.52 -7.77 17.60
C PRO A 10 21.92 -8.13 19.04
N THR A 11 23.20 -8.06 19.36
CA THR A 11 23.67 -8.16 20.75
C THR A 11 23.70 -6.79 21.41
N ASP A 12 23.83 -6.75 22.73
CA ASP A 12 24.01 -5.50 23.47
C ASP A 12 25.21 -4.70 22.94
N ALA A 13 26.31 -5.37 22.59
CA ALA A 13 27.47 -4.71 21.99
C ALA A 13 27.17 -4.10 20.60
N ASP A 14 26.27 -4.70 19.82
CA ASP A 14 25.85 -4.15 18.51
C ASP A 14 25.00 -2.89 18.67
N LEU A 15 24.16 -2.87 19.70
CA LEU A 15 23.19 -1.82 19.97
C LEU A 15 23.77 -0.65 20.78
N CYS A 16 24.76 -0.90 21.63
CA CYS A 16 25.40 0.11 22.47
C CYS A 16 26.69 0.70 21.88
N SER A 17 27.25 0.11 20.81
CA SER A 17 28.41 0.66 20.10
C SER A 17 27.98 1.76 19.13
N THR A 18 28.76 2.85 19.01
CA THR A 18 28.57 3.89 17.98
C THR A 18 29.03 3.44 16.58
N LYS A 19 29.75 2.32 16.49
CA LYS A 19 30.31 1.78 15.24
C LYS A 19 29.85 0.33 14.99
N PRO A 20 29.70 -0.09 13.72
CA PRO A 20 29.43 -1.48 13.41
C PRO A 20 30.62 -2.38 13.80
N ARG A 21 30.35 -3.64 14.15
CA ARG A 21 31.39 -4.66 14.40
C ARG A 21 32.34 -4.84 13.22
N LYS A 22 31.79 -4.75 12.01
CA LYS A 22 32.51 -4.82 10.75
C LYS A 22 31.92 -3.76 9.85
N SER A 23 32.77 -2.89 9.29
CA SER A 23 32.30 -1.92 8.30
C SER A 23 31.87 -2.69 7.05
N PRO A 24 30.58 -2.66 6.67
CA PRO A 24 30.13 -3.38 5.49
C PRO A 24 30.73 -2.73 4.23
N LYS A 25 31.02 -3.52 3.21
CA LYS A 25 31.40 -2.97 1.91
C LYS A 25 30.16 -2.45 1.18
N PRO A 26 30.26 -1.41 0.34
CA PRO A 26 29.15 -0.94 -0.46
C PRO A 26 28.76 -1.95 -1.56
N ILE A 27 27.51 -1.90 -2.02
CA ILE A 27 27.08 -2.57 -3.26
C ILE A 27 27.85 -1.94 -4.44
N LYS A 28 28.33 -2.79 -5.35
CA LYS A 28 29.05 -2.34 -6.55
C LYS A 28 28.05 -1.76 -7.55
N ARG A 29 28.09 -0.45 -7.77
CA ARG A 29 27.26 0.21 -8.78
C ARG A 29 27.66 -0.19 -10.20
N PHE A 30 28.96 -0.30 -10.43
CA PHE A 30 29.59 -0.68 -11.70
C PHE A 30 30.67 -1.74 -11.44
N GLY A 31 30.88 -2.61 -12.41
CA GLY A 31 31.85 -3.69 -12.38
C GLY A 31 31.37 -4.94 -11.62
N PRO A 32 32.09 -6.06 -11.82
CA PRO A 32 31.72 -7.35 -11.26
C PRO A 32 32.10 -7.49 -9.78
N TYR A 33 31.43 -8.40 -9.07
CA TYR A 33 31.94 -8.96 -7.81
C TYR A 33 33.11 -9.91 -8.07
N LYS A 34 33.90 -10.22 -7.03
CA LYS A 34 35.06 -11.12 -7.20
C LYS A 34 34.61 -12.55 -7.54
N ASP A 35 33.60 -13.02 -6.82
CA ASP A 35 32.98 -14.33 -6.92
C ASP A 35 31.62 -14.30 -6.18
N VAL A 36 30.89 -15.42 -6.18
CA VAL A 36 29.60 -15.57 -5.48
C VAL A 36 29.77 -15.33 -3.96
N LYS A 37 30.92 -15.68 -3.40
CA LYS A 37 31.20 -15.50 -1.97
C LYS A 37 31.29 -14.02 -1.61
N ASP A 38 32.01 -13.21 -2.38
CA ASP A 38 32.13 -11.76 -2.18
C ASP A 38 30.76 -11.09 -2.31
N LEU A 39 29.94 -11.49 -3.30
CA LEU A 39 28.55 -11.02 -3.43
C LEU A 39 27.74 -11.33 -2.16
N LEU A 40 27.70 -12.60 -1.72
CA LEU A 40 26.92 -13.02 -0.56
C LEU A 40 27.40 -12.35 0.73
N GLU A 41 28.71 -12.25 0.96
CA GLU A 41 29.25 -11.61 2.16
C GLU A 41 28.91 -10.11 2.22
N VAL A 42 28.97 -9.39 1.08
CA VAL A 42 28.54 -7.98 0.99
C VAL A 42 27.07 -7.82 1.41
N HIS A 43 26.18 -8.64 0.86
CA HIS A 43 24.75 -8.53 1.15
C HIS A 43 24.38 -9.01 2.55
N ILE A 44 25.03 -10.06 3.08
CA ILE A 44 24.84 -10.51 4.47
C ILE A 44 25.21 -9.39 5.44
N ASP A 45 26.38 -8.76 5.26
CA ASP A 45 26.87 -7.71 6.14
C ASP A 45 25.98 -6.45 6.04
N LEU A 46 25.59 -6.04 4.83
CA LEU A 46 24.77 -4.84 4.61
C LEU A 46 23.33 -4.99 5.11
N VAL A 47 22.64 -6.10 4.79
CA VAL A 47 21.25 -6.31 5.23
C VAL A 47 21.17 -6.41 6.76
N SER A 48 22.18 -7.03 7.38
CA SER A 48 22.27 -7.11 8.85
C SER A 48 22.50 -5.72 9.46
N GLU A 49 23.51 -4.98 8.97
CA GLU A 49 23.84 -3.66 9.50
C GLU A 49 22.74 -2.63 9.25
N ALA A 50 21.96 -2.74 8.16
CA ALA A 50 20.83 -1.86 7.89
C ALA A 50 19.78 -1.90 9.00
N PHE A 51 19.45 -3.10 9.49
CA PHE A 51 18.54 -3.26 10.61
C PHE A 51 19.16 -2.76 11.91
N ILE A 52 20.36 -3.26 12.24
CA ILE A 52 21.06 -2.94 13.51
C ILE A 52 21.26 -1.43 13.65
N ARG A 53 21.63 -0.75 12.55
CA ARG A 53 21.83 0.70 12.54
C ARG A 53 20.55 1.48 12.83
N SER A 54 19.42 1.09 12.22
CA SER A 54 18.14 1.75 12.48
C SER A 54 17.75 1.65 13.96
N VAL A 55 17.94 0.47 14.57
CA VAL A 55 17.72 0.27 16.02
C VAL A 55 18.68 1.12 16.85
N ARG A 56 19.99 1.10 16.53
CA ARG A 56 21.02 1.87 17.24
C ARG A 56 20.71 3.38 17.21
N GLU A 57 20.42 3.93 16.02
CA GLU A 57 20.05 5.34 15.85
C GLU A 57 18.75 5.70 16.61
N GLN A 58 17.80 4.77 16.71
CA GLN A 58 16.59 4.95 17.51
C GLN A 58 16.90 4.98 19.01
N LEU A 59 17.74 4.07 19.50
CA LEU A 59 18.19 4.03 20.90
C LEU A 59 18.98 5.28 21.29
N ASP A 60 19.87 5.75 20.42
CA ASP A 60 20.65 6.98 20.65
C ASP A 60 19.73 8.20 20.79
N LYS A 61 18.71 8.33 19.93
CA LYS A 61 17.69 9.38 20.05
C LYS A 61 16.89 9.25 21.35
N PHE A 62 16.50 8.04 21.71
CA PHE A 62 15.76 7.78 22.95
C PHE A 62 16.56 8.19 24.20
N ARG A 63 17.86 7.95 24.21
CA ARG A 63 18.77 8.31 25.31
C ARG A 63 19.07 9.81 25.38
N ALA A 64 19.08 10.49 24.24
CA ALA A 64 19.45 11.90 24.16
C ALA A 64 18.29 12.87 24.43
N ASP A 65 17.04 12.49 24.15
CA ASP A 65 15.89 13.39 24.18
C ASP A 65 14.71 12.80 24.94
N ALA A 66 14.35 13.40 26.08
CA ALA A 66 13.20 12.99 26.88
C ALA A 66 11.86 13.23 26.16
N ALA A 67 11.76 14.18 25.23
CA ALA A 67 10.57 14.37 24.41
C ALA A 67 10.36 13.20 23.42
N PHE A 68 11.42 12.43 23.11
CA PHE A 68 11.29 11.22 22.31
C PHE A 68 10.48 10.12 23.03
N TRP A 69 10.33 10.21 24.37
CA TRP A 69 9.50 9.27 25.13
C TRP A 69 8.00 9.44 24.85
N GLU A 70 7.60 10.61 24.34
CA GLU A 70 6.24 10.89 23.86
C GLU A 70 6.10 10.56 22.36
N SER A 71 7.13 10.03 21.73
CA SER A 71 7.06 9.64 20.33
C SER A 71 6.09 8.48 20.11
N ALA A 72 5.51 8.43 18.91
CA ALA A 72 4.56 7.40 18.49
C ALA A 72 5.06 5.94 18.67
N THR A 73 6.35 5.69 18.87
CA THR A 73 6.91 4.33 18.98
C THR A 73 7.13 3.85 20.43
N CYS A 74 6.79 4.66 21.43
CA CYS A 74 7.02 4.36 22.84
C CYS A 74 5.71 4.18 23.60
N TYR A 75 5.64 3.20 24.49
CA TYR A 75 4.43 2.85 25.23
C TYR A 75 4.77 2.67 26.71
N SER A 76 3.96 3.23 27.61
CA SER A 76 4.00 2.83 29.02
C SER A 76 3.24 1.52 29.15
N VAL A 77 3.92 0.45 29.55
CA VAL A 77 3.35 -0.89 29.63
C VAL A 77 3.45 -1.50 31.01
N GLU A 78 2.47 -2.31 31.38
CA GLU A 78 2.55 -3.27 32.47
C GLU A 78 2.70 -4.68 31.88
N VAL A 79 3.66 -5.46 32.37
CA VAL A 79 3.93 -6.82 31.90
C VAL A 79 3.19 -7.81 32.79
N LYS A 80 2.33 -8.65 32.20
CA LYS A 80 1.56 -9.69 32.89
C LYS A 80 1.93 -11.09 32.40
N GLU A 81 1.66 -12.06 33.27
CA GLU A 81 1.95 -13.46 33.01
C GLU A 81 1.02 -14.03 31.95
N LEU A 82 1.59 -14.82 31.04
CA LEU A 82 0.84 -15.63 30.10
C LEU A 82 1.32 -17.09 30.16
N ASN A 83 2.53 -17.38 29.65
CA ASN A 83 3.14 -18.71 29.76
C ASN A 83 4.66 -18.69 29.45
N GLY A 84 5.49 -19.12 30.39
CA GLY A 84 6.93 -19.27 30.18
C GLY A 84 7.60 -17.94 29.82
N ALA A 85 8.14 -17.83 28.61
CA ALA A 85 8.75 -16.60 28.10
C ALA A 85 7.75 -15.65 27.41
N ASP A 86 6.51 -16.10 27.19
CA ASP A 86 5.46 -15.32 26.57
C ASP A 86 4.75 -14.50 27.64
N VAL A 87 4.65 -13.19 27.42
CA VAL A 87 4.04 -12.23 28.33
C VAL A 87 3.02 -11.37 27.59
N GLU A 88 2.00 -10.93 28.32
CA GLU A 88 1.06 -9.93 27.82
C GLU A 88 1.48 -8.55 28.33
N VAL A 89 1.63 -7.59 27.41
CA VAL A 89 1.89 -6.19 27.75
C VAL A 89 0.60 -5.39 27.65
N HIS A 90 0.27 -4.64 28.69
CA HIS A 90 -0.90 -3.75 28.73
C HIS A 90 -0.49 -2.28 28.65
N PHE A 91 -1.10 -1.52 27.76
CA PHE A 91 -0.87 -0.08 27.56
C PHE A 91 -2.19 0.68 27.41
N ASP A 92 -2.11 2.01 27.58
CA ASP A 92 -3.25 2.90 27.33
C ASP A 92 -3.49 3.05 25.82
N ALA A 93 -4.50 2.33 25.31
CA ALA A 93 -4.88 2.38 23.90
C ALA A 93 -5.46 3.73 23.46
N SER A 94 -5.98 4.56 24.38
CA SER A 94 -6.65 5.81 24.03
C SER A 94 -5.71 6.87 23.45
N LYS A 95 -4.40 6.69 23.63
CA LYS A 95 -3.35 7.59 23.13
C LYS A 95 -3.03 7.42 21.65
N TYR A 96 -3.56 6.39 20.98
CA TYR A 96 -3.14 6.00 19.64
C TYR A 96 -4.33 5.79 18.70
N VAL A 97 -4.11 6.08 17.41
CA VAL A 97 -5.05 5.77 16.34
C VAL A 97 -4.68 4.41 15.73
N TRP A 98 -5.45 3.38 16.07
CA TRP A 98 -5.14 1.98 15.74
C TRP A 98 -5.49 1.56 14.31
N ASP A 99 -6.25 2.38 13.57
CA ASP A 99 -6.74 2.03 12.24
C ASP A 99 -5.76 2.38 11.10
N GLU A 100 -4.83 3.32 11.31
CA GLU A 100 -3.95 3.85 10.25
C GLU A 100 -2.48 3.42 10.35
N GLU A 101 -1.99 3.05 11.54
CA GLU A 101 -0.59 2.70 11.76
C GLU A 101 -0.36 1.20 12.00
N ARG A 102 0.60 0.62 11.27
CA ARG A 102 1.08 -0.75 11.48
C ARG A 102 1.97 -0.82 12.73
N ARG A 103 1.34 -0.94 13.89
CA ARG A 103 1.98 -1.08 15.21
C ARG A 103 1.98 -2.52 15.67
N PHE A 104 2.96 -2.90 16.50
CA PHE A 104 3.13 -4.26 17.00
C PHE A 104 3.08 -5.30 15.87
N LEU A 105 3.83 -5.07 14.79
CA LEU A 105 3.88 -6.05 13.71
C LEU A 105 4.40 -7.38 14.22
N PHE A 106 3.73 -8.48 13.87
CA PHE A 106 4.16 -9.83 14.23
C PHE A 106 5.62 -10.07 13.83
N HIS A 107 6.42 -10.57 14.77
CA HIS A 107 7.87 -10.73 14.71
C HIS A 107 8.71 -9.44 14.62
N ASN A 108 8.14 -8.27 14.93
CA ASN A 108 8.93 -7.07 15.15
C ASN A 108 9.63 -7.13 16.52
N LEU A 109 10.76 -6.41 16.66
CA LEU A 109 11.44 -6.28 17.95
C LEU A 109 10.85 -5.13 18.76
N VAL A 110 10.69 -5.40 20.05
CA VAL A 110 10.37 -4.41 21.08
C VAL A 110 11.42 -4.43 22.18
N PHE A 111 11.61 -3.29 22.84
CA PHE A 111 12.62 -3.11 23.90
C PHE A 111 11.94 -2.60 25.16
N LEU A 112 12.03 -3.35 26.26
CA LEU A 112 11.47 -3.01 27.57
C LEU A 112 12.55 -2.42 28.47
N THR A 113 12.33 -1.24 29.04
CA THR A 113 13.27 -0.58 29.94
C THR A 113 12.58 0.02 31.18
N GLN A 114 13.30 0.08 32.30
CA GLN A 114 12.90 0.85 33.50
C GLN A 114 13.81 2.06 33.76
N ASN A 115 14.95 2.17 33.09
CA ASN A 115 15.97 3.20 33.30
C ASN A 115 16.40 3.89 31.99
N HIS A 116 15.42 4.33 31.20
CA HIS A 116 15.64 5.11 29.97
C HIS A 116 16.61 4.47 28.95
N MET A 117 16.49 3.16 28.71
CA MET A 117 17.32 2.36 27.80
C MET A 117 18.82 2.30 28.17
N GLN A 118 19.16 2.55 29.44
CA GLN A 118 20.47 2.16 29.96
C GLN A 118 20.57 0.64 30.01
N ASP A 119 19.54 -0.02 30.54
CA ASP A 119 19.33 -1.47 30.45
C ASP A 119 17.97 -1.75 29.80
N PHE A 120 17.91 -2.81 29.00
CA PHE A 120 16.65 -3.22 28.39
C PHE A 120 16.56 -4.73 28.18
N VAL A 121 15.33 -5.21 28.07
CA VAL A 121 14.99 -6.58 27.68
C VAL A 121 14.41 -6.55 26.28
N ILE A 122 14.81 -7.48 25.43
CA ILE A 122 14.29 -7.58 24.07
C ILE A 122 13.10 -8.54 24.05
N GLY A 123 12.02 -8.10 23.43
CA GLY A 123 10.84 -8.90 23.13
C GLY A 123 10.61 -9.04 21.63
N LEU A 124 9.95 -10.11 21.24
CA LEU A 124 9.44 -10.35 19.90
C LEU A 124 7.92 -10.33 19.93
N VAL A 125 7.27 -9.53 19.08
CA VAL A 125 5.80 -9.54 19.01
C VAL A 125 5.30 -10.87 18.45
N ILE A 126 4.46 -11.58 19.19
CA ILE A 126 3.88 -12.88 18.79
C ILE A 126 2.35 -12.90 18.77
N GLY A 127 1.69 -11.87 19.29
CA GLY A 127 0.24 -11.68 19.20
C GLY A 127 -0.12 -10.22 19.27
N SER A 128 -0.90 -9.73 18.31
CA SER A 128 -1.24 -8.31 18.19
C SER A 128 -2.45 -8.10 17.28
N ASP A 129 -3.49 -8.94 17.45
CA ASP A 129 -4.69 -8.75 16.66
C ASP A 129 -5.36 -7.40 16.97
N LYS A 130 -6.15 -6.88 16.02
CA LYS A 130 -6.74 -5.54 16.13
C LYS A 130 -7.62 -5.38 17.36
N GLU A 131 -8.31 -6.43 17.80
CA GLU A 131 -9.21 -6.36 18.95
C GLU A 131 -8.40 -6.35 20.26
N GLN A 132 -7.30 -7.09 20.36
CA GLN A 132 -6.34 -6.99 21.46
C GLN A 132 -5.72 -5.59 21.56
N LEU A 133 -5.23 -5.05 20.44
CA LEU A 133 -4.60 -3.73 20.41
C LEU A 133 -5.57 -2.61 20.84
N LYS A 134 -6.83 -2.66 20.39
CA LYS A 134 -7.88 -1.71 20.83
C LYS A 134 -8.19 -1.82 22.32
N LYS A 135 -8.07 -3.00 22.90
CA LYS A 135 -8.18 -3.23 24.35
C LYS A 135 -6.93 -2.82 25.13
N GLY A 136 -5.88 -2.40 24.42
CA GLY A 136 -4.63 -1.96 25.02
C GLY A 136 -3.73 -3.12 25.42
N SER A 137 -3.73 -4.24 24.67
CA SER A 137 -2.78 -5.33 24.93
C SER A 137 -2.12 -5.90 23.68
N ALA A 138 -0.94 -6.48 23.87
CA ALA A 138 -0.20 -7.26 22.88
C ALA A 138 0.58 -8.38 23.57
N ILE A 139 0.85 -9.47 22.86
CA ILE A 139 1.63 -10.61 23.35
C ILE A 139 3.04 -10.53 22.77
N ILE A 140 4.04 -10.58 23.65
CA ILE A 140 5.45 -10.57 23.28
C ILE A 140 6.16 -11.76 23.91
N LYS A 141 7.13 -12.34 23.19
CA LYS A 141 8.04 -13.36 23.69
C LYS A 141 9.34 -12.70 24.11
N LEU A 142 9.73 -12.83 25.37
CA LEU A 142 11.01 -12.31 25.86
C LEU A 142 12.14 -13.20 25.37
N ILE A 143 13.17 -12.57 24.78
CA ILE A 143 14.25 -13.28 24.12
C ILE A 143 15.61 -12.69 24.49
N ARG A 144 16.61 -13.55 24.57
CA ARG A 144 18.01 -13.19 24.81
C ARG A 144 18.92 -13.41 23.60
N GLY A 145 18.37 -13.91 22.49
CA GLY A 145 19.14 -14.21 21.30
C GLY A 145 18.44 -15.10 20.30
N VAL A 146 19.22 -15.57 19.33
CA VAL A 146 18.85 -16.61 18.36
C VAL A 146 19.87 -17.73 18.47
N ASP A 147 19.45 -18.97 18.23
CA ASP A 147 20.33 -20.13 18.34
C ASP A 147 21.62 -19.99 17.50
N ALA A 148 22.76 -20.36 18.09
CA ALA A 148 24.06 -20.28 17.43
C ALA A 148 24.17 -21.19 16.19
N LYS A 149 23.24 -22.14 16.04
CA LYS A 149 23.15 -23.04 14.88
C LYS A 149 22.44 -22.39 13.67
N GLY A 150 21.94 -21.17 13.80
CA GLY A 150 21.38 -20.39 12.69
C GLY A 150 20.11 -20.99 12.08
N ARG A 151 19.31 -21.71 12.89
CA ARG A 151 18.03 -22.27 12.44
C ARG A 151 16.87 -21.28 12.65
N GLY A 152 17.16 -20.09 13.18
CA GLY A 152 16.16 -19.04 13.40
C GLY A 152 15.27 -19.30 14.62
N LYS A 153 15.64 -20.24 15.51
CA LYS A 153 14.91 -20.44 16.77
C LYS A 153 15.39 -19.40 17.78
N PHE A 154 14.46 -18.63 18.32
CA PHE A 154 14.75 -17.66 19.37
C PHE A 154 15.12 -18.35 20.68
N LEU A 155 16.11 -17.79 21.37
CA LEU A 155 16.50 -18.20 22.71
C LEU A 155 15.65 -17.41 23.70
N GLU A 156 14.75 -18.12 24.36
CA GLU A 156 13.81 -17.57 25.32
C GLU A 156 14.51 -17.10 26.59
N LEU A 157 13.94 -16.06 27.20
CA LEU A 157 14.32 -15.50 28.50
C LEU A 157 13.23 -15.84 29.51
N ASP A 158 13.61 -16.09 30.77
CA ASP A 158 12.64 -16.27 31.86
C ASP A 158 11.89 -14.96 32.12
N ALA A 159 10.55 -15.01 32.08
CA ALA A 159 9.71 -13.83 32.25
C ALA A 159 9.49 -13.45 33.72
N GLN A 160 9.65 -14.38 34.67
CA GLN A 160 9.32 -14.18 36.09
C GLN A 160 9.90 -12.88 36.70
N PRO A 161 11.15 -12.48 36.42
CA PRO A 161 11.72 -11.24 36.98
C PRO A 161 11.02 -9.95 36.52
N TYR A 162 10.24 -10.02 35.44
CA TYR A 162 9.65 -8.86 34.76
C TYR A 162 8.14 -8.73 34.98
N LEU A 163 7.49 -9.74 35.57
CA LEU A 163 6.04 -9.75 35.79
C LEU A 163 5.59 -8.69 36.80
N ASN A 164 4.38 -8.16 36.59
CA ASN A 164 3.71 -7.18 37.44
C ASN A 164 4.53 -5.90 37.68
N ARG A 165 5.35 -5.53 36.69
CA ARG A 165 6.18 -4.33 36.70
C ARG A 165 5.82 -3.43 35.53
N LYS A 166 6.03 -2.13 35.74
CA LYS A 166 5.88 -1.12 34.70
C LYS A 166 7.19 -0.90 33.95
N PHE A 167 7.10 -0.80 32.63
CA PHE A 167 8.20 -0.52 31.73
C PHE A 167 7.81 0.58 30.75
N THR A 168 8.82 1.20 30.15
CA THR A 168 8.67 1.83 28.85
C THR A 168 9.02 0.80 27.78
N LEU A 169 8.10 0.54 26.87
CA LEU A 169 8.29 -0.31 25.71
C LEU A 169 8.58 0.59 24.50
N MET A 170 9.68 0.33 23.80
CA MET A 170 9.99 0.96 22.52
C MET A 170 9.86 -0.07 21.40
N GLU A 171 9.02 0.21 20.42
CA GLU A 171 8.91 -0.59 19.20
C GLU A 171 10.01 -0.19 18.19
N SER A 172 10.66 -1.17 17.57
CA SER A 172 11.64 -0.93 16.51
C SER A 172 10.98 -0.33 15.28
N ARG A 173 11.54 0.78 14.76
CA ARG A 173 11.09 1.40 13.50
C ARG A 173 11.41 0.54 12.27
N ALA A 174 12.53 -0.17 12.28
CA ALA A 174 12.86 -1.12 11.23
C ALA A 174 12.16 -2.45 11.54
N PHE A 175 11.44 -3.00 10.57
CA PHE A 175 10.78 -4.29 10.76
C PHE A 175 11.82 -5.42 10.74
N TYR A 176 12.00 -6.13 11.85
CA TYR A 176 13.09 -7.11 11.99
C TYR A 176 12.95 -8.38 11.13
N PHE A 177 11.73 -8.89 11.01
CA PHE A 177 11.45 -10.20 10.41
C PHE A 177 12.02 -10.37 8.98
N PRO A 178 11.84 -9.41 8.04
CA PRO A 178 12.44 -9.51 6.71
C PRO A 178 13.96 -9.63 6.73
N HIS A 179 14.64 -8.80 7.52
CA HIS A 179 16.10 -8.78 7.59
C HIS A 179 16.67 -10.09 8.16
N LEU A 180 16.00 -10.65 9.18
CA LEU A 180 16.37 -11.95 9.75
C LEU A 180 16.32 -13.06 8.70
N HIS A 181 15.21 -13.19 7.98
CA HIS A 181 15.02 -14.29 7.03
C HIS A 181 15.86 -14.15 5.77
N VAL A 182 16.01 -12.93 5.26
CA VAL A 182 16.93 -12.65 4.14
C VAL A 182 18.37 -13.00 4.53
N THR A 183 18.85 -12.51 5.68
CA THR A 183 20.21 -12.79 6.16
C THR A 183 20.43 -14.29 6.38
N ASN A 184 19.43 -14.99 6.94
CA ASN A 184 19.48 -16.44 7.11
C ASN A 184 19.58 -17.20 5.79
N ALA A 185 18.75 -16.85 4.81
CA ALA A 185 18.76 -17.47 3.49
C ALA A 185 20.12 -17.27 2.80
N LEU A 186 20.67 -16.05 2.82
CA LEU A 186 21.99 -15.76 2.24
C LEU A 186 23.12 -16.50 2.97
N ARG A 187 23.06 -16.63 4.30
CA ARG A 187 24.06 -17.40 5.08
C ARG A 187 24.01 -18.90 4.78
N ARG A 188 22.81 -19.43 4.52
CA ARG A 188 22.63 -20.81 4.03
C ARG A 188 23.28 -20.96 2.65
N ASP A 189 23.01 -20.07 1.71
CA ASP A 189 23.61 -20.09 0.37
C ASP A 189 25.15 -20.02 0.44
N LEU A 190 25.69 -19.18 1.34
CA LEU A 190 27.13 -19.08 1.57
C LEU A 190 27.73 -20.35 2.19
N LYS A 191 26.95 -21.09 2.98
CA LYS A 191 27.36 -22.40 3.53
C LYS A 191 27.34 -23.46 2.43
N ASP A 192 26.30 -23.47 1.60
CA ASP A 192 26.10 -24.44 0.52
C ASP A 192 27.09 -24.22 -0.64
N LEU A 193 27.61 -23.00 -0.82
CA LEU A 193 28.67 -22.70 -1.79
C LEU A 193 29.92 -23.56 -1.56
N LYS A 194 30.22 -23.91 -0.29
CA LYS A 194 31.34 -24.79 0.04
C LYS A 194 31.16 -26.22 -0.48
N ASN A 195 29.92 -26.60 -0.80
CA ASN A 195 29.54 -27.92 -1.29
C ASN A 195 29.22 -27.91 -2.80
N ALA A 196 29.44 -26.79 -3.50
CA ALA A 196 29.04 -26.59 -4.90
C ALA A 196 27.52 -26.72 -5.16
N GLU A 197 26.69 -26.43 -4.16
CA GLU A 197 25.21 -26.54 -4.25
C GLU A 197 24.49 -25.19 -4.16
N ALA A 198 25.22 -24.07 -4.23
CA ALA A 198 24.64 -22.75 -4.05
C ALA A 198 23.78 -22.32 -5.26
N PRO A 199 22.54 -21.84 -5.04
CA PRO A 199 21.63 -21.48 -6.15
C PRO A 199 22.15 -20.36 -7.06
N LEU A 200 23.00 -19.48 -6.54
CA LEU A 200 23.61 -18.39 -7.30
C LEU A 200 24.76 -18.84 -8.22
N ALA A 201 25.27 -20.07 -8.07
CA ALA A 201 26.31 -20.59 -8.95
C ALA A 201 25.81 -20.69 -10.42
N ASP A 202 24.54 -21.04 -10.61
CA ASP A 202 23.92 -21.15 -11.93
C ASP A 202 23.75 -19.79 -12.64
N PHE A 203 23.79 -18.68 -11.89
CA PHE A 203 23.66 -17.31 -12.39
C PHE A 203 24.95 -16.48 -12.20
N HIS A 204 26.09 -17.16 -12.01
CA HIS A 204 27.37 -16.54 -11.71
C HIS A 204 27.74 -15.46 -12.74
N ASP A 205 27.69 -15.79 -14.03
CA ASP A 205 28.12 -14.87 -15.09
C ASP A 205 27.23 -13.63 -15.16
N GLU A 206 25.91 -13.80 -15.08
CA GLU A 206 24.94 -12.71 -15.20
C GLU A 206 24.86 -11.85 -13.95
N ILE A 207 24.83 -12.43 -12.74
CA ILE A 207 24.61 -11.68 -11.50
C ILE A 207 25.92 -11.19 -10.89
N VAL A 208 26.94 -12.04 -10.84
CA VAL A 208 28.22 -11.74 -10.18
C VAL A 208 29.12 -10.94 -11.12
N PHE A 209 29.25 -11.40 -12.38
CA PHE A 209 30.13 -10.75 -13.36
C PHE A 209 29.43 -9.74 -14.25
N SER A 210 28.09 -9.71 -14.24
CA SER A 210 27.29 -8.87 -15.15
C SER A 210 27.67 -9.09 -16.63
N ARG A 211 28.06 -10.32 -16.97
CA ARG A 211 28.42 -10.73 -18.33
C ARG A 211 27.19 -11.28 -19.01
N VAL A 212 26.82 -10.65 -20.12
CA VAL A 212 25.88 -11.22 -21.08
C VAL A 212 26.72 -11.92 -22.15
N GLN A 213 26.56 -13.24 -22.26
CA GLN A 213 27.18 -13.97 -23.36
C GLN A 213 26.61 -13.51 -24.71
N ASN A 214 27.42 -13.54 -25.77
CA ASN A 214 26.97 -13.21 -27.12
C ASN A 214 27.35 -14.35 -28.10
N PRO A 215 26.37 -15.11 -28.64
CA PRO A 215 24.92 -14.97 -28.39
C PRO A 215 24.54 -15.36 -26.95
N PRO A 216 23.42 -14.84 -26.42
CA PRO A 216 22.99 -15.18 -25.08
C PRO A 216 22.59 -16.65 -24.97
N GLU A 217 23.05 -17.30 -23.90
CA GLU A 217 22.60 -18.63 -23.51
C GLU A 217 21.22 -18.53 -22.86
N GLY A 218 20.23 -19.23 -23.44
CA GLY A 218 18.90 -19.32 -22.86
C GLY A 218 18.82 -20.30 -21.70
N PRO A 219 17.71 -20.32 -20.94
CA PRO A 219 17.47 -21.31 -19.88
C PRO A 219 17.58 -22.75 -20.38
N LEU A 220 18.20 -23.63 -19.59
CA LEU A 220 18.44 -25.03 -19.97
C LEU A 220 17.17 -25.76 -20.38
N TYR A 221 16.05 -25.58 -19.67
CA TYR A 221 14.77 -26.20 -20.05
C TYR A 221 14.27 -25.73 -21.44
N LEU A 222 14.51 -24.48 -21.84
CA LEU A 222 14.18 -24.00 -23.17
C LEU A 222 15.14 -24.52 -24.24
N GLN A 223 16.42 -24.68 -23.90
CA GLN A 223 17.38 -25.32 -24.79
C GLN A 223 17.00 -26.79 -25.05
N SER A 224 16.62 -27.52 -23.99
CA SER A 224 16.10 -28.88 -24.08
C SER A 224 14.85 -28.94 -24.95
N PHE A 225 13.87 -28.05 -24.70
CA PHE A 225 12.65 -27.94 -25.49
C PHE A 225 12.93 -27.72 -26.98
N ARG A 226 13.86 -26.84 -27.34
CA ARG A 226 14.24 -26.58 -28.75
C ARG A 226 14.84 -27.79 -29.46
N LYS A 227 15.42 -28.74 -28.72
CA LYS A 227 16.00 -29.98 -29.26
C LYS A 227 14.98 -31.13 -29.33
N MET A 228 13.81 -30.98 -28.71
CA MET A 228 12.78 -32.02 -28.68
C MET A 228 12.09 -32.18 -30.04
N ARG A 229 11.79 -33.43 -30.39
CA ARG A 229 10.86 -33.75 -31.49
C ARG A 229 9.45 -33.83 -30.91
N LEU A 230 8.67 -32.79 -31.17
CA LEU A 230 7.24 -32.77 -30.86
C LEU A 230 6.47 -33.55 -31.92
N ASP A 231 5.41 -34.25 -31.52
CA ASP A 231 4.49 -34.86 -32.47
C ASP A 231 3.73 -33.77 -33.26
N ALA A 232 3.27 -34.10 -34.47
CA ALA A 232 2.69 -33.12 -35.39
C ALA A 232 1.45 -32.42 -34.80
N SER A 233 0.63 -33.12 -34.02
CA SER A 233 -0.56 -32.58 -33.36
C SER A 233 -0.20 -31.60 -32.23
N GLU A 234 0.75 -31.97 -31.37
CA GLU A 234 1.24 -31.15 -30.25
C GLU A 234 1.95 -29.89 -30.76
N SER A 235 2.84 -30.05 -31.73
CA SER A 235 3.53 -28.95 -32.40
C SER A 235 2.52 -27.98 -33.01
N LYS A 236 1.48 -28.47 -33.70
CA LYS A 236 0.44 -27.62 -34.29
C LYS A 236 -0.38 -26.89 -33.24
N SER A 237 -0.78 -27.57 -32.17
CA SER A 237 -1.56 -26.98 -31.07
C SER A 237 -0.79 -25.89 -30.33
N LEU A 238 0.45 -26.20 -29.93
CA LEU A 238 1.32 -25.29 -29.20
C LEU A 238 1.72 -24.08 -30.06
N ASN A 239 2.09 -24.30 -31.32
CA ASN A 239 2.37 -23.21 -32.26
C ASN A 239 1.15 -22.32 -32.45
N LYS A 240 -0.06 -22.88 -32.59
CA LYS A 240 -1.28 -22.09 -32.70
C LYS A 240 -1.50 -21.24 -31.45
N LYS A 241 -1.30 -21.80 -30.26
CA LYS A 241 -1.48 -21.09 -28.99
C LYS A 241 -0.45 -19.99 -28.80
N PHE A 242 0.84 -20.27 -29.02
CA PHE A 242 1.92 -19.27 -28.97
C PHE A 242 1.76 -18.18 -30.02
N GLN A 243 1.34 -18.51 -31.25
CA GLN A 243 1.01 -17.50 -32.25
C GLN A 243 -0.16 -16.62 -31.80
N THR A 244 -1.18 -17.19 -31.16
CA THR A 244 -2.32 -16.42 -30.63
C THR A 244 -1.86 -15.46 -29.54
N LEU A 245 -1.06 -15.94 -28.58
CA LEU A 245 -0.46 -15.10 -27.53
C LEU A 245 0.39 -13.96 -28.12
N GLN A 246 1.30 -14.29 -29.05
CA GLN A 246 2.19 -13.31 -29.66
C GLN A 246 1.44 -12.30 -30.56
N ARG A 247 0.34 -12.70 -31.22
CA ARG A 247 -0.49 -11.78 -32.03
C ARG A 247 -1.23 -10.76 -31.19
N ALA A 248 -1.57 -11.10 -29.94
CA ALA A 248 -2.20 -10.17 -29.01
C ALA A 248 -1.20 -9.16 -28.41
N MET A 249 0.11 -9.36 -28.60
CA MET A 249 1.17 -8.53 -28.02
C MET A 249 1.64 -7.44 -28.99
N SER A 250 1.92 -6.26 -28.43
CA SER A 250 2.61 -5.17 -29.14
C SER A 250 4.03 -5.57 -29.57
N SER A 251 4.68 -4.76 -30.41
CA SER A 251 6.07 -5.00 -30.80
C SER A 251 7.03 -4.97 -29.60
N SER A 252 6.83 -4.06 -28.63
CA SER A 252 7.66 -3.99 -27.43
C SER A 252 7.44 -5.18 -26.51
N GLN A 253 6.20 -5.65 -26.36
CA GLN A 253 5.84 -6.84 -25.59
C GLN A 253 6.47 -8.09 -26.22
N ARG A 254 6.37 -8.26 -27.54
CA ARG A 254 7.06 -9.37 -28.25
C ARG A 254 8.57 -9.33 -28.08
N ASN A 255 9.18 -8.14 -28.07
CA ASN A 255 10.61 -7.99 -27.80
C ASN A 255 10.98 -8.35 -26.36
N ALA A 256 10.14 -8.00 -25.38
CA ALA A 256 10.30 -8.40 -23.99
C ALA A 256 10.21 -9.93 -23.84
N LEU A 257 9.17 -10.57 -24.38
CA LEU A 257 9.04 -12.03 -24.40
C LEU A 257 10.22 -12.70 -25.10
N LYS A 258 10.68 -12.17 -26.24
CA LYS A 258 11.87 -12.69 -26.93
C LYS A 258 13.09 -12.66 -26.01
N SER A 259 13.33 -11.54 -25.33
CA SER A 259 14.45 -11.41 -24.39
C SER A 259 14.36 -12.44 -23.26
N VAL A 260 13.16 -12.63 -22.69
CA VAL A 260 12.88 -13.65 -21.67
C VAL A 260 13.19 -15.06 -22.19
N LEU A 261 12.79 -15.39 -23.42
CA LEU A 261 13.01 -16.73 -23.97
C LEU A 261 14.46 -16.99 -24.42
N THR A 262 15.33 -15.98 -24.42
CA THR A 262 16.74 -16.12 -24.86
C THR A 262 17.78 -15.88 -23.78
N HIS A 263 17.42 -15.40 -22.59
CA HIS A 263 18.39 -15.12 -21.52
C HIS A 263 18.04 -15.89 -20.24
N ARG A 264 19.05 -16.41 -19.54
CA ARG A 264 18.86 -16.98 -18.20
C ARG A 264 18.48 -15.94 -17.14
N VAL A 265 19.02 -14.73 -17.26
CA VAL A 265 18.61 -13.56 -16.47
C VAL A 265 18.06 -12.51 -17.42
N ALA A 266 16.75 -12.35 -17.44
CA ALA A 266 16.06 -11.43 -18.34
C ALA A 266 15.52 -10.23 -17.56
N LEU A 267 15.77 -9.02 -18.06
CA LEU A 267 15.19 -7.80 -17.51
C LEU A 267 14.13 -7.28 -18.47
N VAL A 268 13.00 -6.82 -17.94
CA VAL A 268 11.99 -6.08 -18.70
C VAL A 268 11.67 -4.80 -17.95
N GLN A 269 11.91 -3.66 -18.60
CA GLN A 269 11.48 -2.37 -18.08
C GLN A 269 10.05 -2.09 -18.54
N GLY A 270 9.20 -1.64 -17.63
CA GLY A 270 7.95 -1.03 -18.04
C GLY A 270 7.69 0.30 -17.33
N PRO A 271 7.66 1.41 -18.07
CA PRO A 271 7.17 2.70 -17.58
C PRO A 271 5.74 2.62 -17.00
N PRO A 272 5.26 3.65 -16.30
CA PRO A 272 3.88 3.74 -15.83
C PRO A 272 2.85 3.48 -16.95
N GLY A 273 1.83 2.68 -16.66
CA GLY A 273 0.72 2.42 -17.60
C GLY A 273 1.04 1.51 -18.80
N THR A 274 2.25 0.97 -18.91
CA THR A 274 2.66 0.11 -20.05
C THR A 274 2.31 -1.37 -19.89
N GLY A 275 1.66 -1.74 -18.78
CA GLY A 275 1.22 -3.11 -18.53
C GLY A 275 2.32 -4.07 -18.09
N LYS A 276 3.28 -3.63 -17.25
CA LYS A 276 4.32 -4.52 -16.66
C LYS A 276 3.77 -5.82 -16.10
N THR A 277 2.79 -5.72 -15.20
CA THR A 277 2.17 -6.87 -14.55
C THR A 277 1.42 -7.72 -15.57
N TYR A 278 0.74 -7.10 -16.55
CA TYR A 278 0.11 -7.82 -17.66
C TYR A 278 1.13 -8.61 -18.49
N GLU A 279 2.26 -8.00 -18.85
CA GLU A 279 3.37 -8.67 -19.54
C GLU A 279 3.93 -9.84 -18.72
N GLY A 280 4.10 -9.64 -17.41
CA GLY A 280 4.49 -10.70 -16.48
C GLY A 280 3.51 -11.87 -16.46
N CYS A 281 2.21 -11.61 -16.46
CA CYS A 281 1.18 -12.64 -16.56
C CYS A 281 1.20 -13.35 -17.92
N LYS A 282 1.47 -12.65 -19.04
CA LYS A 282 1.61 -13.28 -20.37
C LYS A 282 2.86 -14.16 -20.48
N ILE A 283 3.95 -13.74 -19.84
CA ILE A 283 5.15 -14.57 -19.70
C ILE A 283 4.84 -15.81 -18.87
N ALA A 284 4.15 -15.66 -17.72
CA ALA A 284 3.74 -16.79 -16.89
C ALA A 284 2.80 -17.74 -17.64
N GLU A 285 1.81 -17.22 -18.38
CA GLU A 285 0.92 -17.99 -19.24
C GLU A 285 1.71 -18.83 -20.25
N TYR A 286 2.67 -18.23 -20.96
CA TYR A 286 3.54 -18.94 -21.90
C TYR A 286 4.30 -20.09 -21.23
N LEU A 287 4.83 -19.85 -20.03
CA LEU A 287 5.59 -20.86 -19.26
C LEU A 287 4.69 -21.96 -18.69
N VAL A 288 3.47 -21.64 -18.26
CA VAL A 288 2.46 -22.63 -17.83
C VAL A 288 2.08 -23.54 -18.99
N GLU A 289 1.96 -23.01 -20.21
CA GLU A 289 1.69 -23.83 -21.40
C GLU A 289 2.86 -24.77 -21.73
N LEU A 290 4.11 -24.34 -21.52
CA LEU A 290 5.27 -25.25 -21.61
C LEU A 290 5.26 -26.32 -20.52
N LYS A 291 4.84 -25.97 -19.30
CA LYS A 291 4.73 -26.92 -18.17
C LYS A 291 3.72 -28.03 -18.44
N LYS A 292 2.64 -27.74 -19.17
CA LYS A 292 1.58 -28.72 -19.50
C LYS A 292 2.02 -29.79 -20.50
N LEU A 293 3.20 -29.67 -21.12
CA LEU A 293 3.74 -30.67 -22.04
C LEU A 293 4.19 -31.94 -21.30
N PRO A 294 4.10 -33.13 -21.93
CA PRO A 294 4.40 -34.42 -21.30
C PRO A 294 5.90 -34.70 -21.06
N TYR A 295 6.77 -33.67 -21.11
CA TYR A 295 8.23 -33.80 -21.07
C TYR A 295 8.87 -33.36 -19.75
N ASP A 296 8.06 -33.01 -18.74
CA ASP A 296 8.50 -32.58 -17.41
C ASP A 296 9.59 -31.48 -17.42
N LEU A 297 9.47 -30.54 -18.36
CA LEU A 297 10.43 -29.43 -18.52
C LEU A 297 10.46 -28.51 -17.29
N LEU A 298 9.30 -28.36 -16.64
CA LEU A 298 9.07 -27.49 -15.49
C LEU A 298 8.36 -28.30 -14.38
N PRO A 299 9.10 -29.12 -13.61
CA PRO A 299 8.51 -30.03 -12.63
C PRO A 299 7.87 -29.29 -11.44
N GLY A 300 8.45 -28.16 -11.04
CA GLY A 300 7.92 -27.28 -10.00
C GLY A 300 6.98 -26.19 -10.53
N PRO A 301 6.34 -25.42 -9.63
CA PRO A 301 5.57 -24.24 -10.02
C PRO A 301 6.48 -23.15 -10.58
N ILE A 302 5.91 -22.23 -11.35
CA ILE A 302 6.53 -20.93 -11.64
C ILE A 302 6.41 -20.09 -10.38
N LEU A 303 7.56 -19.70 -9.80
CA LEU A 303 7.60 -18.87 -8.61
C LEU A 303 7.50 -17.39 -9.01
N VAL A 304 6.52 -16.68 -8.47
CA VAL A 304 6.40 -15.23 -8.60
C VAL A 304 6.68 -14.60 -7.24
N VAL A 305 7.61 -13.65 -7.19
CA VAL A 305 7.93 -12.91 -5.97
C VAL A 305 7.82 -11.42 -6.19
N THR A 306 7.36 -10.70 -5.18
CA THR A 306 7.16 -9.25 -5.20
C THR A 306 7.35 -8.67 -3.79
N THR A 307 7.32 -7.35 -3.65
CA THR A 307 7.58 -6.69 -2.36
C THR A 307 6.33 -6.61 -1.48
N THR A 308 5.12 -6.57 -2.05
CA THR A 308 3.88 -6.34 -1.28
C THR A 308 2.84 -7.43 -1.50
N ASN A 309 2.03 -7.72 -0.48
CA ASN A 309 0.90 -8.65 -0.62
C ASN A 309 -0.16 -8.14 -1.63
N HIS A 310 -0.30 -6.82 -1.78
CA HIS A 310 -1.21 -6.26 -2.80
C HIS A 310 -0.77 -6.66 -4.21
N SER A 311 0.52 -6.48 -4.53
CA SER A 311 1.07 -6.87 -5.84
C SER A 311 0.95 -8.39 -6.07
N VAL A 312 1.11 -9.21 -5.02
CA VAL A 312 0.86 -10.66 -5.11
C VAL A 312 -0.57 -10.96 -5.57
N ARG A 313 -1.57 -10.34 -4.92
CA ARG A 313 -2.99 -10.53 -5.25
C ARG A 313 -3.33 -10.03 -6.65
N GLU A 314 -2.82 -8.87 -7.04
CA GLU A 314 -3.01 -8.33 -8.39
C GLU A 314 -2.45 -9.29 -9.46
N PHE A 315 -1.24 -9.83 -9.24
CA PHE A 315 -0.64 -10.78 -10.17
C PHE A 315 -1.44 -12.09 -10.22
N LEU A 316 -1.81 -12.66 -9.07
CA LEU A 316 -2.53 -13.93 -9.00
C LEU A 316 -3.93 -13.85 -9.58
N SER A 317 -4.66 -12.75 -9.35
CA SER A 317 -6.01 -12.58 -9.90
C SER A 317 -6.00 -12.63 -11.44
N ARG A 318 -4.96 -12.10 -12.09
CA ARG A 318 -4.76 -12.23 -13.54
C ARG A 318 -4.27 -13.60 -13.98
N CYS A 319 -3.59 -14.36 -13.12
CA CYS A 319 -3.22 -15.75 -13.44
C CYS A 319 -4.44 -16.68 -13.55
N LEU A 320 -5.54 -16.35 -12.86
CA LEU A 320 -6.79 -17.10 -12.94
C LEU A 320 -7.40 -17.10 -14.35
N ASP A 321 -7.03 -16.16 -15.21
CA ASP A 321 -7.44 -16.13 -16.62
C ASP A 321 -6.93 -17.34 -17.42
N PHE A 322 -5.87 -18.02 -16.96
CA PHE A 322 -5.22 -19.13 -17.69
C PHE A 322 -4.85 -20.36 -16.84
N SER A 323 -4.97 -20.30 -15.52
CA SER A 323 -4.76 -21.45 -14.63
C SER A 323 -5.61 -21.36 -13.36
N ASP A 324 -6.25 -22.47 -12.99
CA ASP A 324 -6.96 -22.68 -11.72
C ASP A 324 -6.05 -23.24 -10.61
N LYS A 325 -4.79 -23.56 -10.93
CA LYS A 325 -3.81 -24.16 -10.02
C LYS A 325 -2.82 -23.10 -9.52
N VAL A 326 -3.35 -22.05 -8.91
CA VAL A 326 -2.53 -20.96 -8.36
C VAL A 326 -2.53 -21.00 -6.84
N ILE A 327 -1.40 -20.63 -6.23
CA ILE A 327 -1.27 -20.56 -4.77
C ILE A 327 -0.67 -19.21 -4.36
N HIS A 328 -1.36 -18.52 -3.47
CA HIS A 328 -0.85 -17.44 -2.64
C HIS A 328 -0.09 -18.04 -1.44
N GLY A 329 1.24 -17.88 -1.43
CA GLY A 329 2.14 -18.46 -0.42
C GLY A 329 2.00 -17.89 0.99
N TYR A 330 1.13 -16.89 1.18
CA TYR A 330 0.75 -16.31 2.46
C TYR A 330 -0.77 -16.23 2.54
N SER A 331 -1.41 -17.04 3.38
CA SER A 331 -2.85 -16.94 3.61
C SER A 331 -3.11 -16.79 5.11
N GLN A 332 -3.75 -15.68 5.48
CA GLN A 332 -4.35 -15.53 6.80
C GLN A 332 -5.73 -16.18 6.78
N LYS A 333 -6.19 -16.70 7.93
CA LYS A 333 -7.55 -17.24 8.12
C LYS A 333 -8.69 -16.24 7.78
N HIS A 334 -8.37 -14.97 7.48
CA HIS A 334 -9.31 -13.90 7.16
C HIS A 334 -9.26 -13.41 5.70
N ASP A 335 -8.40 -13.97 4.83
CA ASP A 335 -8.45 -13.63 3.40
C ASP A 335 -9.65 -14.34 2.77
N LYS A 336 -10.74 -13.61 2.54
CA LYS A 336 -11.97 -14.13 1.91
C LYS A 336 -11.82 -14.36 0.40
N GLU A 337 -10.69 -13.93 -0.20
CA GLU A 337 -10.42 -14.13 -1.63
C GLU A 337 -10.07 -15.59 -1.92
N THR A 338 -10.97 -16.26 -2.64
CA THR A 338 -10.81 -17.64 -3.09
C THR A 338 -10.04 -17.66 -4.42
N TYR A 339 -8.79 -18.09 -4.39
CA TYR A 339 -7.98 -18.36 -5.59
C TYR A 339 -8.22 -19.77 -6.16
N GLY A 340 -9.46 -20.25 -6.03
CA GLY A 340 -9.88 -21.58 -6.44
C GLY A 340 -9.58 -22.72 -5.44
N PRO A 341 -9.97 -23.96 -5.79
CA PRO A 341 -9.95 -25.09 -4.85
C PRO A 341 -8.56 -25.47 -4.32
N LEU A 342 -7.50 -25.18 -5.08
CA LEU A 342 -6.13 -25.48 -4.66
C LEU A 342 -5.69 -24.58 -3.51
N GLN A 343 -6.05 -23.29 -3.57
CA GLN A 343 -5.81 -22.35 -2.48
C GLN A 343 -6.57 -22.74 -1.22
N ASP A 344 -7.84 -23.17 -1.36
CA ASP A 344 -8.65 -23.59 -0.23
C ASP A 344 -8.05 -24.80 0.48
N GLN A 345 -7.47 -25.74 -0.27
CA GLN A 345 -6.72 -26.85 0.30
C GLN A 345 -5.45 -26.36 1.01
N TYR A 346 -4.72 -25.40 0.44
CA TYR A 346 -3.50 -24.85 1.03
C TYR A 346 -3.76 -24.14 2.36
N ASN A 347 -4.94 -23.53 2.49
CA ASN A 347 -5.39 -22.82 3.69
C ASN A 347 -5.79 -23.76 4.84
N ARG A 348 -6.00 -25.05 4.58
CA ARG A 348 -6.34 -26.03 5.62
C ARG A 348 -5.11 -26.38 6.46
N ASP A 349 -5.38 -26.78 7.70
CA ASP A 349 -4.36 -27.38 8.55
C ASP A 349 -3.96 -28.73 7.94
N MET A 350 -2.68 -28.86 7.59
CA MET A 350 -2.11 -30.06 6.97
C MET A 350 -0.64 -30.21 7.35
N SER A 351 -0.13 -31.44 7.24
CA SER A 351 1.27 -31.72 7.52
C SER A 351 2.20 -31.00 6.52
N SER A 352 3.45 -30.79 6.93
CA SER A 352 4.47 -30.18 6.05
C SER A 352 4.69 -30.96 4.76
N SER A 353 4.53 -32.29 4.77
CA SER A 353 4.71 -33.14 3.60
C SER A 353 3.53 -33.04 2.63
N GLU A 354 2.30 -32.97 3.13
CA GLU A 354 1.10 -32.71 2.31
C GLU A 354 1.15 -31.32 1.68
N ARG A 355 1.53 -30.30 2.47
CA ARG A 355 1.69 -28.94 1.97
C ARG A 355 2.72 -28.86 0.85
N LEU A 356 3.85 -29.55 0.99
CA LEU A 356 4.87 -29.61 -0.06
C LEU A 356 4.32 -30.24 -1.35
N LYS A 357 3.57 -31.34 -1.25
CA LYS A 357 2.94 -31.99 -2.41
C LYS A 357 1.95 -31.06 -3.11
N LEU A 358 1.13 -30.36 -2.34
CA LEU A 358 0.15 -29.40 -2.84
C LEU A 358 0.82 -28.20 -3.53
N MET A 359 1.85 -27.64 -2.90
CA MET A 359 2.64 -26.55 -3.49
C MET A 359 3.33 -26.97 -4.79
N ARG A 360 3.76 -28.23 -4.90
CA ARG A 360 4.37 -28.77 -6.11
C ARG A 360 3.37 -28.97 -7.25
N SER A 361 2.09 -29.22 -6.95
CA SER A 361 1.05 -29.38 -7.97
C SER A 361 0.51 -28.07 -8.54
N ALA A 362 0.93 -26.93 -8.00
CA ALA A 362 0.58 -25.62 -8.54
C ALA A 362 1.28 -25.35 -9.88
N ASP A 363 0.60 -24.60 -10.75
CA ASP A 363 1.18 -24.00 -11.94
C ASP A 363 1.94 -22.72 -11.58
N VAL A 364 1.34 -21.90 -10.72
CA VAL A 364 1.91 -20.62 -10.25
C VAL A 364 1.86 -20.58 -8.72
N LEU A 365 3.00 -20.26 -8.12
CA LEU A 365 3.13 -20.00 -6.68
C LEU A 365 3.61 -18.56 -6.51
N SER A 366 2.81 -17.69 -5.90
CA SER A 366 3.15 -16.28 -5.71
C SER A 366 3.23 -15.89 -4.24
N MET A 367 4.24 -15.09 -3.87
CA MET A 367 4.43 -14.63 -2.48
C MET A 367 5.33 -13.39 -2.41
N THR A 368 5.47 -12.81 -1.21
CA THR A 368 6.46 -11.75 -1.00
C THR A 368 7.89 -12.29 -0.96
N THR A 369 8.88 -11.47 -1.31
CA THR A 369 10.32 -11.79 -1.17
C THR A 369 10.70 -12.22 0.25
N THR A 370 10.11 -11.56 1.25
CA THR A 370 10.27 -11.94 2.67
C THR A 370 9.75 -13.34 2.94
N ARG A 371 8.57 -13.70 2.42
CA ARG A 371 8.01 -15.04 2.59
C ARG A 371 8.88 -16.07 1.88
N ALA A 372 9.37 -15.78 0.68
CA ALA A 372 10.27 -16.66 -0.06
C ALA A 372 11.56 -16.95 0.72
N ALA A 373 12.16 -15.93 1.34
CA ALA A 373 13.33 -16.10 2.21
C ALA A 373 12.99 -16.92 3.48
N TYR A 374 11.81 -16.72 4.06
CA TYR A 374 11.35 -17.46 5.25
C TYR A 374 11.16 -18.96 4.98
N ILE A 375 10.47 -19.33 3.89
CA ILE A 375 10.24 -20.75 3.52
C ILE A 375 11.28 -21.30 2.54
N ARG A 376 12.49 -20.72 2.48
CA ARG A 376 13.55 -21.12 1.55
C ARG A 376 13.81 -22.63 1.50
N PRO A 377 13.89 -23.38 2.63
CA PRO A 377 14.09 -24.83 2.59
C PRO A 377 12.95 -25.59 1.89
N THR A 378 11.71 -25.11 2.02
CA THR A 378 10.54 -25.66 1.32
C THR A 378 10.65 -25.37 -0.18
N LEU A 379 11.00 -24.15 -0.57
CA LEU A 379 11.16 -23.78 -1.99
C LEU A 379 12.25 -24.60 -2.68
N ASP A 380 13.38 -24.85 -2.02
CA ASP A 380 14.45 -25.71 -2.55
C ASP A 380 13.96 -27.14 -2.84
N SER A 381 12.91 -27.59 -2.15
CA SER A 381 12.29 -28.91 -2.33
C SER A 381 11.19 -28.94 -3.39
N LEU A 382 10.84 -27.80 -3.99
CA LEU A 382 9.76 -27.71 -4.99
C LEU A 382 10.24 -27.88 -6.44
N HIS A 383 11.55 -27.99 -6.69
CA HIS A 383 12.13 -28.09 -8.04
C HIS A 383 11.74 -26.92 -8.96
N ILE A 384 11.68 -25.71 -8.40
CA ILE A 384 11.36 -24.48 -9.13
C ILE A 384 12.49 -24.17 -10.12
N LYS A 385 12.15 -24.03 -11.40
CA LYS A 385 13.10 -23.66 -12.48
C LYS A 385 13.02 -22.19 -12.88
N VAL A 386 11.86 -21.56 -12.70
CA VAL A 386 11.60 -20.19 -13.13
C VAL A 386 11.20 -19.35 -11.93
N VAL A 387 11.86 -18.21 -11.77
CA VAL A 387 11.52 -17.16 -10.80
C VAL A 387 11.21 -15.87 -11.55
N ILE A 388 10.01 -15.34 -11.37
CA ILE A 388 9.61 -14.01 -11.83
C ILE A 388 9.64 -13.08 -10.62
N VAL A 389 10.42 -12.01 -10.70
CA VAL A 389 10.47 -10.95 -9.69
C VAL A 389 9.70 -9.76 -10.24
N GLU A 390 8.49 -9.54 -9.73
CA GLU A 390 7.71 -8.35 -10.00
C GLU A 390 8.20 -7.19 -9.13
N GLU A 391 8.12 -5.95 -9.65
CA GLU A 391 8.65 -4.75 -9.01
C GLU A 391 10.15 -4.85 -8.63
N ALA A 392 10.94 -5.59 -9.43
CA ALA A 392 12.35 -5.88 -9.15
C ALA A 392 13.22 -4.63 -8.94
N ALA A 393 12.81 -3.48 -9.46
CA ALA A 393 13.51 -2.21 -9.29
C ALA A 393 13.26 -1.54 -7.91
N ARG A 394 12.19 -1.90 -7.20
CA ARG A 394 11.81 -1.43 -5.85
C ARG A 394 12.32 -2.36 -4.75
N GLU A 395 12.83 -3.54 -5.10
CA GLU A 395 13.30 -4.53 -4.13
C GLU A 395 14.81 -4.48 -3.92
N MET A 396 15.25 -4.59 -2.66
CA MET A 396 16.69 -4.60 -2.35
C MET A 396 17.35 -5.83 -2.97
N GLU A 397 18.58 -5.69 -3.48
CA GLU A 397 19.27 -6.80 -4.13
C GLU A 397 19.39 -8.04 -3.23
N GLY A 398 19.74 -7.88 -1.96
CA GLY A 398 19.82 -9.00 -1.00
C GLY A 398 18.50 -9.77 -0.84
N PHE A 399 17.36 -9.10 -0.96
CA PHE A 399 16.03 -9.70 -0.85
C PHE A 399 15.68 -10.52 -2.09
N VAL A 400 16.05 -10.03 -3.28
CA VAL A 400 15.93 -10.80 -4.52
C VAL A 400 16.82 -12.04 -4.46
N LEU A 401 18.09 -11.90 -4.07
CA LEU A 401 19.02 -13.03 -3.95
C LEU A 401 18.50 -14.10 -2.98
N ALA A 402 17.96 -13.69 -1.83
CA ALA A 402 17.39 -14.61 -0.84
C ALA A 402 16.14 -15.36 -1.31
N SER A 403 15.48 -14.89 -2.38
CA SER A 403 14.27 -15.49 -2.94
C SER A 403 14.51 -16.54 -4.02
N ILE A 404 15.75 -16.69 -4.52
CA ILE A 404 16.09 -17.60 -5.62
C ILE A 404 16.30 -19.03 -5.09
N PRO A 405 15.38 -19.99 -5.30
CA PRO A 405 15.52 -21.35 -4.77
C PRO A 405 16.60 -22.14 -5.50
N ARG A 406 17.07 -23.22 -4.87
CA ARG A 406 18.01 -24.17 -5.48
C ARG A 406 17.43 -24.79 -6.74
N GLY A 407 18.25 -24.84 -7.80
CA GLY A 407 17.89 -25.41 -9.09
C GLY A 407 17.11 -24.49 -10.02
N ALA A 408 16.91 -23.21 -9.64
CA ALA A 408 16.41 -22.18 -10.54
C ALA A 408 17.38 -21.98 -11.71
N GLN A 409 16.83 -21.88 -12.93
CA GLN A 409 17.59 -21.77 -14.18
C GLN A 409 17.23 -20.52 -14.97
N HIS A 410 16.15 -19.83 -14.57
CA HIS A 410 15.61 -18.68 -15.27
C HIS A 410 15.09 -17.66 -14.27
N LEU A 411 15.72 -16.49 -14.26
CA LEU A 411 15.36 -15.35 -13.43
C LEU A 411 14.84 -14.22 -14.32
N ILE A 412 13.58 -13.83 -14.13
CA ILE A 412 12.91 -12.81 -14.93
C ILE A 412 12.62 -11.63 -14.01
N LEU A 413 13.29 -10.50 -14.22
CA LEU A 413 13.16 -9.30 -13.42
C LEU A 413 12.27 -8.30 -14.18
N LEU A 414 11.07 -8.04 -13.65
CA LEU A 414 10.14 -7.05 -14.17
C LEU A 414 10.21 -5.81 -13.29
N GLY A 415 10.60 -4.65 -13.84
CA GLY A 415 10.87 -3.49 -13.00
C GLY A 415 10.86 -2.17 -13.75
N ASP A 416 11.14 -1.10 -13.01
CA ASP A 416 11.37 0.22 -13.57
C ASP A 416 12.29 1.04 -12.67
N HIS A 417 13.58 1.06 -12.99
CA HIS A 417 14.62 1.76 -12.23
C HIS A 417 14.51 3.29 -12.28
N LYS A 418 13.58 3.82 -13.10
CA LYS A 418 13.24 5.25 -13.15
C LYS A 418 12.03 5.61 -12.26
N GLN A 419 11.43 4.64 -11.56
CA GLN A 419 10.45 4.85 -10.47
C GLN A 419 11.11 4.63 -9.10
N LEU A 420 10.36 4.58 -7.98
CA LEU A 420 10.99 4.52 -6.65
C LEU A 420 11.91 3.31 -6.47
N ARG A 421 13.03 3.59 -5.83
CA ARG A 421 14.01 2.62 -5.34
C ARG A 421 13.55 1.96 -4.03
N PRO A 422 14.20 0.86 -3.62
CA PRO A 422 14.06 0.32 -2.28
C PRO A 422 14.22 1.39 -1.20
N ILE A 423 13.42 1.28 -0.15
CA ILE A 423 13.45 2.22 0.98
C ILE A 423 14.45 1.71 2.02
N CYS A 424 15.42 2.56 2.38
CA CYS A 424 16.28 2.38 3.53
C CYS A 424 16.22 3.66 4.37
N ASP A 425 15.87 3.52 5.64
CA ASP A 425 15.56 4.62 6.56
C ASP A 425 16.81 5.25 7.21
N ASN A 426 18.01 4.77 6.84
CA ASN A 426 19.27 5.21 7.41
C ASN A 426 20.34 5.47 6.33
N ALA A 427 21.48 6.02 6.76
CA ALA A 427 22.52 6.52 5.88
C ALA A 427 23.16 5.44 4.97
N LEU A 428 23.01 4.14 5.26
CA LEU A 428 23.51 3.05 4.41
C LEU A 428 22.86 3.06 3.03
N GLY A 429 21.61 3.51 2.93
CA GLY A 429 20.90 3.61 1.66
C GLY A 429 21.73 4.32 0.58
N TYR A 430 22.31 5.46 0.93
CA TYR A 430 23.14 6.27 0.04
C TYR A 430 24.63 5.93 0.15
N SER A 431 25.19 5.90 1.37
CA SER A 431 26.64 5.73 1.57
C SER A 431 27.17 4.36 1.11
N HIS A 432 26.31 3.33 1.10
CA HIS A 432 26.68 1.97 0.71
C HIS A 432 25.85 1.44 -0.46
N HIS A 433 25.05 2.30 -1.10
CA HIS A 433 24.18 1.98 -2.22
C HIS A 433 23.17 0.86 -1.92
N LEU A 434 22.70 0.72 -0.68
CA LEU A 434 21.76 -0.34 -0.31
C LEU A 434 20.39 -0.20 -1.03
N THR A 435 20.05 1.00 -1.49
CA THR A 435 18.87 1.25 -2.32
C THR A 435 19.09 0.99 -3.81
N LEU A 436 20.28 0.51 -4.23
CA LEU A 436 20.50 0.04 -5.58
C LEU A 436 19.93 -1.38 -5.72
N SER A 437 18.89 -1.53 -6.54
CA SER A 437 18.28 -2.84 -6.81
C SER A 437 19.17 -3.70 -7.73
N LEU A 438 18.97 -5.02 -7.69
CA LEU A 438 19.61 -5.94 -8.64
C LEU A 438 19.31 -5.51 -10.09
N PHE A 439 18.06 -5.11 -10.34
CA PHE A 439 17.60 -4.64 -11.65
C PHE A 439 18.40 -3.44 -12.14
N GLU A 440 18.56 -2.40 -11.32
CA GLU A 440 19.32 -1.21 -11.69
C GLU A 440 20.82 -1.51 -11.81
N ARG A 441 21.39 -2.35 -10.93
CA ARG A 441 22.80 -2.74 -11.01
C ARG A 441 23.11 -3.46 -12.32
N LEU A 442 22.27 -4.39 -12.76
CA LEU A 442 22.48 -5.12 -14.02
C LEU A 442 22.40 -4.18 -15.24
N ILE A 443 21.47 -3.22 -15.24
CA ILE A 443 21.38 -2.18 -16.30
C ILE A 443 22.66 -1.33 -16.32
N ASN A 444 23.12 -0.87 -15.15
CA ASN A 444 24.37 -0.09 -15.04
C ASN A 444 25.60 -0.84 -15.57
N ASN A 445 25.55 -2.18 -15.64
CA ASN A 445 26.61 -3.03 -16.15
C ASN A 445 26.34 -3.54 -17.59
N GLY A 446 25.39 -2.94 -18.31
CA GLY A 446 25.17 -3.21 -19.73
C GLY A 446 24.30 -4.43 -20.04
N VAL A 447 23.63 -5.02 -19.05
CA VAL A 447 22.63 -6.07 -19.31
C VAL A 447 21.45 -5.46 -20.08
N THR A 448 21.07 -6.11 -21.19
CA THR A 448 19.99 -5.61 -22.05
C THR A 448 18.65 -5.66 -21.32
N CYS A 449 17.89 -4.56 -21.42
CA CYS A 449 16.60 -4.42 -20.77
C CYS A 449 15.60 -3.82 -21.77
N PRO A 450 14.83 -4.64 -22.51
CA PRO A 450 13.76 -4.15 -23.36
C PRO A 450 12.74 -3.35 -22.54
N MET A 451 12.33 -2.22 -23.09
CA MET A 451 11.33 -1.35 -22.49
C MET A 451 9.98 -1.55 -23.18
N LEU A 452 8.92 -1.79 -22.40
CA LEU A 452 7.55 -1.63 -22.86
C LEU A 452 7.30 -0.14 -23.15
N ASN A 453 6.78 0.21 -24.32
CA ASN A 453 6.78 1.60 -24.77
C ASN A 453 5.41 2.18 -25.10
N GLU A 454 4.33 1.40 -25.01
CA GLU A 454 2.96 1.85 -25.25
C GLU A 454 2.19 1.91 -23.91
N GLN A 455 1.76 3.10 -23.49
CA GLN A 455 1.00 3.30 -22.25
C GLN A 455 -0.52 3.33 -22.49
N ARG A 456 -1.28 2.79 -21.54
CA ARG A 456 -2.74 2.63 -21.58
C ARG A 456 -3.47 3.31 -20.42
N ARG A 457 -2.74 3.99 -19.52
CA ARG A 457 -3.28 4.58 -18.28
C ARG A 457 -3.69 6.03 -18.47
N MET A 458 -2.73 6.87 -18.83
CA MET A 458 -2.82 8.32 -18.77
C MET A 458 -3.39 8.85 -20.09
N ARG A 459 -4.19 9.91 -20.05
CA ARG A 459 -4.41 10.73 -21.24
C ARG A 459 -3.06 11.24 -21.79
N PRO A 460 -2.90 11.43 -23.12
CA PRO A 460 -1.65 11.89 -23.73
C PRO A 460 -1.03 13.12 -23.05
N GLU A 461 -1.86 14.09 -22.68
CA GLU A 461 -1.44 15.35 -22.06
C GLU A 461 -0.89 15.14 -20.63
N ILE A 462 -1.35 14.10 -19.92
CA ILE A 462 -0.77 13.68 -18.63
C ILE A 462 0.52 12.90 -18.89
N ALA A 463 0.55 12.02 -19.89
CA ALA A 463 1.74 11.23 -20.23
C ALA A 463 2.92 12.11 -20.67
N ASP A 464 2.65 13.27 -21.30
CA ASP A 464 3.65 14.26 -21.70
C ASP A 464 4.53 14.74 -20.53
N LEU A 465 3.98 14.77 -19.31
CA LEU A 465 4.71 15.20 -18.10
C LEU A 465 5.91 14.31 -17.79
N ILE A 466 5.84 13.02 -18.15
CA ILE A 466 6.92 12.04 -17.87
C ILE A 466 7.74 11.70 -19.12
N ARG A 467 7.47 12.28 -20.29
CA ARG A 467 8.23 12.00 -21.53
C ARG A 467 9.68 12.47 -21.44
N SER A 468 10.00 13.46 -20.61
CA SER A 468 11.39 13.83 -20.29
C SER A 468 12.16 12.69 -19.61
N ILE A 469 11.47 11.82 -18.87
CA ILE A 469 12.02 10.64 -18.21
C ILE A 469 11.98 9.43 -19.15
N TYR A 470 10.94 9.30 -19.98
CA TYR A 470 10.76 8.22 -20.96
C TYR A 470 10.51 8.76 -22.38
N PRO A 471 11.56 9.15 -23.13
CA PRO A 471 11.41 9.73 -24.47
C PRO A 471 10.74 8.80 -25.50
N ALA A 472 10.86 7.49 -25.31
CA ALA A 472 10.28 6.49 -26.21
C ALA A 472 8.84 6.08 -25.85
N LEU A 473 8.21 6.72 -24.85
CA LEU A 473 6.85 6.41 -24.43
C LEU A 473 5.82 6.92 -25.44
N THR A 474 4.91 6.05 -25.86
CA THR A 474 3.83 6.29 -26.81
C THR A 474 2.49 5.97 -26.18
N ASP A 475 1.39 6.53 -26.70
CA ASP A 475 0.05 6.33 -26.16
C ASP A 475 -0.75 5.35 -27.00
N HIS A 476 -1.41 4.39 -26.35
CA HIS A 476 -2.41 3.55 -26.99
C HIS A 476 -3.68 4.34 -27.30
N GLU A 477 -4.40 3.99 -28.37
CA GLU A 477 -5.61 4.70 -28.81
C GLU A 477 -6.69 4.81 -27.71
N SER A 478 -6.78 3.81 -26.82
CA SER A 478 -7.73 3.81 -25.70
C SER A 478 -7.55 4.96 -24.69
N THR A 479 -6.42 5.68 -24.71
CA THR A 479 -6.18 6.80 -23.79
C THR A 479 -6.69 8.13 -24.32
N ARG A 480 -6.90 8.25 -25.63
CA ARG A 480 -7.31 9.49 -26.30
C ARG A 480 -8.79 9.81 -26.08
N ASN A 481 -9.61 8.78 -25.94
CA ASN A 481 -11.07 8.90 -25.78
C ASN A 481 -11.53 8.87 -24.31
N ARG A 482 -10.64 9.17 -23.36
CA ARG A 482 -11.00 9.22 -21.94
C ARG A 482 -11.89 10.43 -21.65
N PRO A 483 -12.94 10.29 -20.82
CA PRO A 483 -13.86 11.38 -20.55
C PRO A 483 -13.15 12.55 -19.82
N PRO A 484 -13.56 13.80 -20.09
CA PRO A 484 -13.06 14.96 -19.36
C PRO A 484 -13.52 14.93 -17.90
N VAL A 485 -12.88 15.73 -17.05
CA VAL A 485 -13.30 15.91 -15.65
C VAL A 485 -14.49 16.86 -15.60
N GLU A 486 -15.68 16.34 -15.32
CA GLU A 486 -16.86 17.17 -15.07
C GLU A 486 -16.62 18.15 -13.92
N GLY A 487 -17.17 19.36 -14.01
CA GLY A 487 -16.88 20.42 -13.05
C GLY A 487 -15.73 21.36 -13.45
N VAL A 488 -14.88 20.95 -14.39
CA VAL A 488 -13.75 21.78 -14.80
C VAL A 488 -13.75 21.89 -16.31
N ASP A 489 -13.83 23.12 -16.83
CA ASP A 489 -13.80 23.42 -18.26
C ASP A 489 -12.36 23.33 -18.77
N LEU A 490 -11.84 22.11 -18.74
CA LEU A 490 -10.49 21.81 -19.14
C LEU A 490 -10.49 21.17 -20.52
N ARG A 491 -10.22 22.01 -21.52
CA ARG A 491 -9.71 21.56 -22.83
C ARG A 491 -8.38 20.79 -22.71
N VAL A 492 -7.70 20.89 -21.57
CA VAL A 492 -6.44 20.18 -21.25
C VAL A 492 -6.56 19.54 -19.86
N PRO A 493 -6.47 18.20 -19.71
CA PRO A 493 -6.76 17.45 -18.47
C PRO A 493 -5.78 17.66 -17.31
N VAL A 494 -4.78 18.54 -17.50
CA VAL A 494 -3.74 18.85 -16.54
C VAL A 494 -3.76 20.33 -16.21
N PHE A 495 -3.77 20.66 -14.92
CA PHE A 495 -3.73 22.05 -14.47
C PHE A 495 -2.79 22.22 -13.27
N PHE A 496 -2.03 23.32 -13.27
CA PHE A 496 -1.15 23.68 -12.16
C PHE A 496 -1.67 24.94 -11.45
N LEU A 497 -2.09 24.78 -10.20
CA LEU A 497 -2.53 25.83 -9.29
C LEU A 497 -1.30 26.41 -8.57
N ASP A 498 -0.81 27.54 -9.09
CA ASP A 498 0.32 28.28 -8.51
C ASP A 498 -0.08 29.10 -7.26
N HIS A 499 0.83 29.16 -6.29
CA HIS A 499 0.76 30.02 -5.11
C HIS A 499 2.15 30.33 -4.55
N GLN A 500 2.26 31.33 -3.68
CA GLN A 500 3.52 31.72 -3.02
C GLN A 500 3.42 31.64 -1.49
N GLU A 501 2.38 30.98 -0.99
CA GLU A 501 2.11 30.77 0.43
C GLU A 501 3.16 29.83 1.05
N ARG A 502 3.77 30.27 2.16
CA ARG A 502 4.95 29.63 2.75
C ARG A 502 4.67 28.28 3.38
N GLU A 503 5.65 27.38 3.25
CA GLU A 503 5.67 26.11 3.98
C GLU A 503 5.89 26.33 5.49
N VAL A 504 5.32 25.45 6.31
CA VAL A 504 5.62 25.35 7.74
C VAL A 504 6.51 24.13 7.97
N GLN A 505 7.64 24.35 8.63
CA GLN A 505 8.51 23.29 9.11
C GLN A 505 8.14 22.96 10.56
N ASP A 506 7.92 21.67 10.83
CA ASP A 506 7.69 21.15 12.17
C ASP A 506 8.58 19.92 12.35
N GLY A 507 9.58 20.01 13.24
CA GLY A 507 10.65 19.03 13.36
C GLY A 507 11.35 18.77 12.03
N SER A 508 11.40 17.50 11.61
CA SER A 508 11.97 17.08 10.31
C SER A 508 10.95 17.04 9.16
N GLY A 509 9.69 17.42 9.39
CA GLY A 509 8.63 17.38 8.40
C GLY A 509 8.20 18.77 7.91
N PHE A 510 7.58 18.81 6.73
CA PHE A 510 7.03 20.02 6.12
C PHE A 510 5.54 19.83 5.81
N TYR A 511 4.77 20.90 5.91
CA TYR A 511 3.38 20.97 5.47
C TYR A 511 3.03 22.41 5.04
N ASN A 512 1.97 22.58 4.27
CA ASN A 512 1.49 23.86 3.79
C ASN A 512 -0.02 23.96 4.04
N PRO A 513 -0.46 24.75 5.05
CA PRO A 513 -1.88 24.89 5.41
C PRO A 513 -2.73 25.42 4.25
N TRP A 514 -2.19 26.34 3.46
CA TRP A 514 -2.93 26.91 2.34
C TRP A 514 -3.16 25.87 1.24
N GLU A 515 -2.13 25.10 0.87
CA GLU A 515 -2.29 23.99 -0.07
C GLU A 515 -3.28 22.95 0.45
N ALA A 516 -3.22 22.65 1.75
CA ALA A 516 -4.11 21.67 2.36
C ALA A 516 -5.58 22.07 2.18
N LYS A 517 -5.90 23.31 2.50
CA LYS A 517 -7.24 23.88 2.31
C LYS A 517 -7.63 23.95 0.84
N MET A 518 -6.72 24.34 -0.04
CA MET A 518 -6.94 24.42 -1.48
C MET A 518 -7.31 23.06 -2.08
N VAL A 519 -6.54 22.03 -1.74
CA VAL A 519 -6.72 20.65 -2.21
C VAL A 519 -7.98 20.02 -1.63
N ALA A 520 -8.28 20.25 -0.34
CA ALA A 520 -9.51 19.79 0.30
C ALA A 520 -10.76 20.43 -0.35
N MET A 521 -10.70 21.73 -0.65
CA MET A 521 -11.79 22.44 -1.34
C MET A 521 -11.98 21.98 -2.79
N LEU A 522 -10.89 21.72 -3.53
CA LEU A 522 -10.97 21.16 -4.88
C LEU A 522 -11.57 19.74 -4.86
N CYS A 523 -11.14 18.89 -3.92
CA CYS A 523 -11.70 17.55 -3.74
C CYS A 523 -13.21 17.64 -3.43
N HIS A 524 -13.60 18.47 -2.47
CA HIS A 524 -15.00 18.68 -2.13
C HIS A 524 -15.79 19.17 -3.36
N TYR A 525 -15.27 20.15 -4.09
CA TYR A 525 -15.91 20.65 -5.30
C TYR A 525 -16.18 19.53 -6.31
N LEU A 526 -15.18 18.69 -6.62
CA LEU A 526 -15.32 17.59 -7.58
C LEU A 526 -16.36 16.55 -7.15
N LEU A 527 -16.42 16.21 -5.85
CA LEU A 527 -17.47 15.33 -5.31
C LEU A 527 -18.86 15.90 -5.59
N VAL A 528 -19.05 17.19 -5.33
CA VAL A 528 -20.32 17.90 -5.57
C VAL A 528 -20.69 17.96 -7.05
N GLN A 529 -19.70 17.95 -7.94
CA GLN A 529 -19.96 17.87 -9.37
C GLN A 529 -20.43 16.48 -9.82
N GLY A 530 -20.29 15.45 -8.98
CA GLY A 530 -20.81 14.10 -9.23
C GLY A 530 -19.74 13.02 -9.28
N HIS A 531 -18.46 13.36 -9.08
CA HIS A 531 -17.38 12.37 -9.05
C HIS A 531 -17.47 11.51 -7.78
N PRO A 532 -17.47 10.17 -7.88
CA PRO A 532 -17.40 9.30 -6.71
C PRO A 532 -16.10 9.52 -5.93
N ALA A 533 -16.16 9.37 -4.60
CA ALA A 533 -14.97 9.57 -3.76
C ALA A 533 -13.83 8.58 -4.09
N GLU A 534 -14.18 7.36 -4.51
CA GLU A 534 -13.26 6.31 -4.92
C GLU A 534 -12.47 6.67 -6.18
N GLU A 535 -13.00 7.56 -7.04
CA GLU A 535 -12.36 8.02 -8.28
C GLU A 535 -11.37 9.17 -8.06
N ILE A 536 -11.34 9.74 -6.84
CA ILE A 536 -10.47 10.86 -6.48
C ILE A 536 -9.42 10.38 -5.48
N THR A 537 -8.16 10.70 -5.73
CA THR A 537 -7.11 10.53 -4.73
C THR A 537 -6.27 11.77 -4.58
N ILE A 538 -6.04 12.13 -3.32
CA ILE A 538 -5.17 13.24 -2.95
C ILE A 538 -3.80 12.67 -2.57
N LEU A 539 -2.78 13.11 -3.31
CA LEU A 539 -1.39 12.80 -3.04
C LEU A 539 -0.72 13.98 -2.39
N ALA A 540 -0.01 13.72 -1.30
CA ALA A 540 0.83 14.70 -0.65
C ALA A 540 2.29 14.27 -0.74
N ALA A 541 3.16 15.23 -0.99
CA ALA A 541 4.59 14.98 -0.97
C ALA A 541 5.05 14.55 0.45
N TYR A 542 4.55 15.20 1.50
CA TYR A 542 5.01 14.99 2.88
C TYR A 542 3.92 14.37 3.77
N ARG A 543 4.33 13.54 4.75
CA ARG A 543 3.38 12.91 5.70
C ARG A 543 2.61 13.92 6.55
N LYS A 544 3.26 15.00 7.02
CA LYS A 544 2.57 16.04 7.82
C LYS A 544 1.48 16.75 7.02
N GLN A 545 1.67 16.86 5.70
CA GLN A 545 0.65 17.41 4.81
C GLN A 545 -0.59 16.52 4.71
N ILE A 546 -0.44 15.18 4.79
CA ILE A 546 -1.60 14.28 4.85
C ILE A 546 -2.50 14.66 6.00
N ALA A 547 -1.96 14.74 7.22
CA ALA A 547 -2.71 15.09 8.42
C ALA A 547 -3.40 16.47 8.29
N CYS A 548 -2.71 17.44 7.70
CA CYS A 548 -3.26 18.77 7.45
C CYS A 548 -4.43 18.75 6.46
N ILE A 549 -4.28 18.12 5.29
CA ILE A 549 -5.35 17.94 4.28
C ILE A 549 -6.54 17.23 4.88
N SER A 550 -6.24 16.13 5.57
CA SER A 550 -7.18 15.31 6.29
C SER A 550 -8.07 16.15 7.22
N LYS A 551 -7.48 16.99 8.06
CA LYS A 551 -8.22 17.88 8.97
C LYS A 551 -9.16 18.82 8.20
N GLU A 552 -8.68 19.44 7.13
CA GLU A 552 -9.49 20.36 6.29
C GLU A 552 -10.69 19.64 5.65
N ILE A 553 -10.52 18.40 5.18
CA ILE A 553 -11.63 17.61 4.62
C ILE A 553 -12.72 17.35 5.67
N GLU A 554 -12.33 17.03 6.90
CA GLU A 554 -13.28 16.81 8.00
C GLU A 554 -14.01 18.10 8.39
N GLU A 555 -13.32 19.23 8.40
CA GLU A 555 -13.94 20.54 8.66
C GLU A 555 -14.96 20.91 7.58
N ILE A 556 -14.68 20.59 6.30
CA ILE A 556 -15.58 20.90 5.18
C ILE A 556 -16.78 19.95 5.11
N ARG A 557 -16.58 18.65 5.32
CA ARG A 557 -17.59 17.60 5.06
C ARG A 557 -18.18 16.96 6.32
N GLY A 558 -17.54 17.11 7.48
CA GLY A 558 -17.81 16.35 8.69
C GLY A 558 -17.28 14.90 8.67
N THR A 559 -16.72 14.43 7.54
CA THR A 559 -16.18 13.07 7.38
C THR A 559 -15.18 12.97 6.23
N ARG A 560 -14.19 12.09 6.35
CA ARG A 560 -13.29 11.69 5.24
C ARG A 560 -13.73 10.42 4.52
N PHE A 561 -14.85 9.84 4.91
CA PHE A 561 -15.29 8.54 4.40
C PHE A 561 -15.27 8.52 2.86
N GLY A 562 -14.65 7.48 2.31
CA GLY A 562 -14.47 7.27 0.87
C GLY A 562 -13.34 8.07 0.21
N ILE A 563 -12.78 9.12 0.83
CA ILE A 563 -11.70 9.91 0.22
C ILE A 563 -10.35 9.34 0.60
N ARG A 564 -9.53 9.06 -0.40
CA ARG A 564 -8.17 8.59 -0.20
C ARG A 564 -7.15 9.73 -0.17
N VAL A 565 -6.41 9.83 0.93
CA VAL A 565 -5.28 10.76 1.12
C VAL A 565 -4.03 9.97 1.50
N CYS A 566 -2.96 10.06 0.73
CA CYS A 566 -1.73 9.29 1.01
C CYS A 566 -0.48 9.97 0.46
N THR A 567 0.71 9.46 0.83
CA THR A 567 1.97 9.98 0.29
C THR A 567 2.21 9.43 -1.11
N ILE A 568 3.02 10.13 -1.90
CA ILE A 568 3.52 9.65 -3.20
C ILE A 568 4.11 8.22 -3.06
N ASP A 569 4.96 7.99 -2.07
CA ASP A 569 5.61 6.69 -1.83
C ASP A 569 4.63 5.57 -1.46
N GLY A 570 3.53 5.93 -0.78
CA GLY A 570 2.48 5.03 -0.35
C GLY A 570 1.45 4.71 -1.44
N PHE A 571 1.45 5.46 -2.55
CA PHE A 571 0.54 5.26 -3.69
C PHE A 571 1.24 4.61 -4.90
N GLN A 572 2.44 4.07 -4.72
CA GLN A 572 3.13 3.36 -5.80
C GLN A 572 2.39 2.08 -6.19
N GLY A 573 2.40 1.78 -7.49
CA GLY A 573 1.68 0.65 -8.10
C GLY A 573 0.26 1.04 -8.48
N GLU A 574 -0.31 1.99 -7.75
CA GLU A 574 -1.71 2.38 -7.86
C GLU A 574 -1.93 3.50 -8.88
N GLU A 575 -3.19 3.71 -9.22
CA GLU A 575 -3.69 4.66 -10.20
C GLU A 575 -5.13 5.06 -9.86
N ASN A 576 -5.55 6.27 -10.24
CA ASN A 576 -6.95 6.68 -10.09
C ASN A 576 -7.41 7.59 -11.25
N THR A 577 -8.73 7.74 -11.40
CA THR A 577 -9.35 8.58 -12.42
C THR A 577 -8.88 10.03 -12.29
N ILE A 578 -8.96 10.59 -11.09
CA ILE A 578 -8.54 11.95 -10.78
C ILE A 578 -7.50 11.94 -9.66
N ILE A 579 -6.38 12.64 -9.89
CA ILE A 579 -5.35 12.86 -8.87
C ILE A 579 -5.23 14.36 -8.59
N ILE A 580 -5.23 14.71 -7.31
CA ILE A 580 -4.85 16.04 -6.81
C ILE A 580 -3.53 15.91 -6.06
N LEU A 581 -2.50 16.62 -6.48
CA LEU A 581 -1.14 16.53 -5.94
C LEU A 581 -0.76 17.84 -5.22
N SER A 582 -0.52 17.76 -3.91
CA SER A 582 0.06 18.84 -3.09
C SER A 582 1.58 18.67 -2.99
N LEU A 583 2.32 19.67 -3.46
CA LEU A 583 3.79 19.67 -3.51
C LEU A 583 4.43 20.23 -2.23
N VAL A 584 3.70 21.02 -1.45
CA VAL A 584 4.06 21.57 -0.14
C VAL A 584 5.15 22.65 -0.17
N ARG A 585 6.21 22.43 -0.95
CA ARG A 585 7.43 23.23 -0.86
C ARG A 585 7.25 24.62 -1.47
N SER A 586 7.51 25.63 -0.66
CA SER A 586 7.39 27.05 -0.95
C SER A 586 8.34 27.84 -0.05
N ASN A 587 9.54 28.11 -0.56
CA ASN A 587 10.63 28.80 0.12
C ASN A 587 11.46 29.62 -0.89
N PRO A 588 12.07 30.75 -0.47
CA PRO A 588 12.79 31.63 -1.39
C PRO A 588 14.14 31.06 -1.85
N GLU A 589 14.64 29.97 -1.26
CA GLU A 589 15.89 29.32 -1.67
C GLU A 589 15.71 28.29 -2.80
N GLY A 590 14.49 28.07 -3.31
CA GLY A 590 14.23 27.05 -4.33
C GLY A 590 14.47 25.61 -3.87
N LYS A 591 14.45 25.35 -2.55
CA LYS A 591 14.72 24.04 -1.96
C LYS A 591 13.47 23.17 -1.95
N ILE A 592 13.36 22.27 -2.92
CA ILE A 592 12.20 21.39 -3.08
C ILE A 592 12.34 20.01 -2.40
N GLY A 593 13.45 19.78 -1.69
CA GLY A 593 13.71 18.53 -0.98
C GLY A 593 13.69 17.31 -1.90
N PHE A 594 13.00 16.23 -1.49
CA PHE A 594 12.94 14.99 -2.27
C PHE A 594 12.19 15.13 -3.61
N LEU A 595 11.45 16.22 -3.85
CA LEU A 595 10.84 16.48 -5.17
C LEU A 595 11.91 16.66 -6.26
N ARG A 596 13.18 16.85 -5.88
CA ARG A 596 14.33 16.84 -6.79
C ARG A 596 14.69 15.44 -7.29
N GLU A 597 14.22 14.38 -6.64
CA GLU A 597 14.47 13.00 -7.06
C GLU A 597 13.54 12.62 -8.22
N ASP A 598 14.11 12.49 -9.42
CA ASP A 598 13.37 12.15 -10.64
C ASP A 598 12.51 10.89 -10.49
N ASN A 599 12.99 9.90 -9.73
CA ASN A 599 12.27 8.66 -9.42
C ASN A 599 10.93 8.90 -8.68
N ARG A 600 10.91 9.84 -7.72
CA ARG A 600 9.69 10.20 -6.97
C ARG A 600 8.77 11.07 -7.82
N THR A 601 9.33 12.01 -8.56
CA THR A 601 8.59 12.87 -9.48
C THR A 601 7.90 12.05 -10.57
N CYS A 602 8.59 11.05 -11.14
CA CYS A 602 8.00 10.07 -12.05
C CYS A 602 6.75 9.41 -11.46
N VAL A 603 6.83 8.95 -10.21
CA VAL A 603 5.70 8.34 -9.52
C VAL A 603 4.58 9.35 -9.29
N ALA A 604 4.88 10.57 -8.86
CA ALA A 604 3.87 11.59 -8.59
C ALA A 604 3.07 11.99 -9.84
N LEU A 605 3.74 12.10 -10.99
CA LEU A 605 3.16 12.60 -12.24
C LEU A 605 2.39 11.54 -13.04
N SER A 606 2.45 10.26 -12.65
CA SER A 606 1.98 9.14 -13.49
C SER A 606 0.82 8.32 -12.90
N ARG A 607 0.07 8.93 -11.96
CA ARG A 607 -1.01 8.25 -11.21
C ARG A 607 -2.41 8.53 -11.75
N ALA A 608 -2.59 9.64 -12.46
CA ALA A 608 -3.89 10.06 -13.00
C ALA A 608 -4.22 9.34 -14.31
N LYS A 609 -5.50 9.02 -14.51
CA LYS A 609 -6.02 8.55 -15.80
C LYS A 609 -6.61 9.70 -16.62
N ASN A 610 -7.56 10.44 -16.04
CA ASN A 610 -8.40 11.40 -16.75
C ASN A 610 -8.12 12.85 -16.37
N GLY A 611 -7.81 13.12 -15.10
CA GLY A 611 -7.61 14.47 -14.58
C GLY A 611 -6.46 14.57 -13.60
N PHE A 612 -5.59 15.56 -13.79
CA PHE A 612 -4.44 15.79 -12.92
C PHE A 612 -4.31 17.25 -12.50
N PHE A 613 -4.46 17.50 -11.20
CA PHE A 613 -4.42 18.83 -10.62
C PHE A 613 -3.22 18.93 -9.68
N LEU A 614 -2.26 19.79 -10.02
CA LEU A 614 -1.09 20.05 -9.20
C LEU A 614 -1.31 21.35 -8.41
N VAL A 615 -0.91 21.37 -7.15
CA VAL A 615 -0.88 22.57 -6.30
C VAL A 615 0.54 22.72 -5.75
N GLY A 616 1.15 23.87 -5.98
CA GLY A 616 2.51 24.15 -5.50
C GLY A 616 3.01 25.52 -5.90
N ASP A 617 4.22 25.87 -5.45
CA ASP A 617 4.90 27.12 -5.77
C ASP A 617 5.73 26.99 -7.06
N LEU A 618 5.25 27.62 -8.13
CA LEU A 618 5.89 27.60 -9.44
C LEU A 618 7.27 28.27 -9.41
N LYS A 619 7.42 29.35 -8.64
CA LYS A 619 8.69 30.07 -8.52
C LYS A 619 9.72 29.17 -7.83
N CYS A 620 9.36 28.55 -6.70
CA CYS A 620 10.23 27.63 -5.97
C CYS A 620 10.65 26.42 -6.84
N LEU A 621 9.73 25.85 -7.63
CA LEU A 621 10.03 24.76 -8.55
C LEU A 621 10.97 25.18 -9.69
N THR A 622 10.75 26.36 -10.27
CA THR A 622 11.59 26.89 -11.36
C THR A 622 13.02 27.16 -10.88
N GLU A 623 13.16 27.72 -9.68
CA GLU A 623 14.46 28.04 -9.07
C GLU A 623 15.22 26.80 -8.58
N SER A 624 14.56 25.63 -8.48
CA SER A 624 15.17 24.38 -8.00
C SER A 624 16.28 23.81 -8.90
N GLY A 625 16.29 24.21 -10.18
CA GLY A 625 17.19 23.68 -11.20
C GLY A 625 16.85 22.25 -11.67
N SER A 626 15.69 21.70 -11.32
CA SER A 626 15.27 20.36 -11.78
C SER A 626 14.84 20.38 -13.25
N ALA A 627 15.51 19.59 -14.09
CA ALA A 627 15.17 19.46 -15.50
C ALA A 627 13.76 18.87 -15.73
N VAL A 628 13.36 17.91 -14.90
CA VAL A 628 12.03 17.29 -14.98
C VAL A 628 10.94 18.32 -14.65
N TRP A 629 11.06 19.07 -13.55
CA TRP A 629 10.07 20.10 -13.23
C TRP A 629 10.04 21.23 -14.25
N ASN A 630 11.18 21.62 -14.81
CA ASN A 630 11.21 22.59 -15.91
C ASN A 630 10.47 22.09 -17.16
N HIS A 631 10.53 20.80 -17.48
CA HIS A 631 9.73 20.20 -18.55
C HIS A 631 8.23 20.20 -18.20
N VAL A 632 7.88 19.80 -16.98
CA VAL A 632 6.50 19.79 -16.47
C VAL A 632 5.88 21.18 -16.59
N LEU A 633 6.56 22.22 -16.08
CA LEU A 633 6.07 23.60 -16.07
C LEU A 633 5.86 24.18 -17.48
N LYS A 634 6.62 23.71 -18.48
CA LYS A 634 6.41 24.07 -19.89
C LYS A 634 5.23 23.35 -20.54
N THR A 635 4.86 22.19 -20.01
CA THR A 635 3.82 21.31 -20.56
C THR A 635 2.46 21.60 -19.93
N VAL A 636 2.43 22.01 -18.66
CA VAL A 636 1.20 22.30 -17.92
C VAL A 636 0.70 23.72 -18.17
N ASN A 637 -0.62 23.89 -18.17
CA ASN A 637 -1.20 25.22 -18.17
C ASN A 637 -0.88 25.91 -16.83
N THR A 638 -0.10 26.99 -16.91
CA THR A 638 0.36 27.82 -15.80
C THR A 638 0.03 29.27 -16.15
N GLY A 639 -0.67 29.99 -15.25
CA GLY A 639 -0.93 31.43 -15.45
C GLY A 639 -2.40 31.88 -15.45
N GLY A 640 -3.35 30.99 -15.17
CA GLY A 640 -4.78 31.33 -15.08
C GLY A 640 -5.45 30.83 -13.81
N PRO A 641 -6.66 31.32 -13.48
CA PRO A 641 -7.53 30.61 -12.55
C PRO A 641 -7.90 29.23 -13.12
N LEU A 642 -8.09 28.23 -12.26
CA LEU A 642 -8.67 26.95 -12.67
C LEU A 642 -10.09 27.19 -13.21
N PRO A 643 -10.42 26.84 -14.47
CA PRO A 643 -11.72 27.16 -15.05
C PRO A 643 -12.78 26.20 -14.49
N LEU A 644 -13.44 26.60 -13.41
CA LEU A 644 -14.51 25.83 -12.79
C LEU A 644 -15.79 26.07 -13.56
N LYS A 645 -16.48 25.00 -13.94
CA LYS A 645 -17.78 25.04 -14.59
C LYS A 645 -18.66 24.01 -13.92
N CYS A 646 -19.59 24.47 -13.08
CA CYS A 646 -20.48 23.55 -12.41
C CYS A 646 -21.39 22.84 -13.42
N ARG A 647 -21.92 21.67 -13.06
CA ARG A 647 -22.83 20.87 -13.90
C ARG A 647 -24.11 21.61 -14.32
N HIS A 648 -24.46 22.69 -13.63
CA HIS A 648 -25.60 23.56 -13.93
C HIS A 648 -25.22 24.82 -14.74
N GLY A 649 -23.98 24.89 -15.26
CA GLY A 649 -23.55 25.91 -16.23
C GLY A 649 -22.84 27.15 -15.66
N ARG A 650 -22.77 27.33 -14.34
CA ARG A 650 -22.03 28.46 -13.74
C ARG A 650 -20.54 28.30 -13.90
N THR A 651 -19.88 29.32 -14.45
CA THR A 651 -18.43 29.37 -14.64
C THR A 651 -17.76 30.37 -13.70
N ILE A 652 -16.65 29.98 -13.08
CA ILE A 652 -15.80 30.88 -12.28
C ILE A 652 -14.33 30.46 -12.39
N GLY A 653 -13.44 31.42 -12.24
CA GLY A 653 -12.02 31.14 -12.07
C GLY A 653 -11.64 30.77 -10.62
N GLY A 654 -11.13 29.56 -10.40
CA GLY A 654 -10.59 29.09 -9.12
C GLY A 654 -9.14 29.52 -8.88
N LYS A 655 -8.93 30.56 -8.05
CA LYS A 655 -7.58 31.00 -7.58
C LYS A 655 -7.35 30.85 -6.08
N SER A 656 -8.40 30.57 -5.32
CA SER A 656 -8.32 30.50 -3.86
C SER A 656 -9.41 29.56 -3.34
N PRO A 657 -9.29 29.07 -2.10
CA PRO A 657 -10.30 28.21 -1.48
C PRO A 657 -11.73 28.76 -1.57
N ALA A 658 -11.91 30.07 -1.39
CA ALA A 658 -13.21 30.72 -1.46
C ALA A 658 -13.86 30.66 -2.85
N HIS A 659 -13.06 30.59 -3.93
CA HIS A 659 -13.60 30.50 -5.28
C HIS A 659 -14.31 29.17 -5.55
N PHE A 660 -13.90 28.07 -4.92
CA PHE A 660 -14.59 26.78 -5.05
C PHE A 660 -15.99 26.82 -4.44
N GLN A 661 -16.17 27.48 -3.29
CA GLN A 661 -17.50 27.69 -2.71
C GLN A 661 -18.37 28.57 -3.62
N LYS A 662 -17.79 29.63 -4.20
CA LYS A 662 -18.48 30.50 -5.16
C LYS A 662 -18.80 29.81 -6.49
N ALA A 663 -18.05 28.78 -6.86
CA ALA A 663 -18.28 27.97 -8.05
C ALA A 663 -19.52 27.08 -7.92
N LEU A 664 -19.87 26.69 -6.69
CA LEU A 664 -21.10 25.96 -6.41
C LEU A 664 -22.28 26.94 -6.51
N CYS A 665 -23.15 26.73 -7.50
CA CYS A 665 -24.46 27.38 -7.52
C CYS A 665 -25.34 26.86 -6.37
N CYS A 666 -26.47 27.52 -6.13
CA CYS A 666 -27.43 27.13 -5.09
C CYS A 666 -27.82 25.64 -5.20
N VAL A 667 -28.07 25.13 -6.42
CA VAL A 667 -28.39 23.71 -6.68
C VAL A 667 -27.23 22.79 -6.31
N CYS A 668 -25.99 23.15 -6.69
CA CYS A 668 -24.80 22.40 -6.27
C CYS A 668 -24.62 22.37 -4.74
N ARG A 669 -24.94 23.46 -4.04
CA ARG A 669 -24.85 23.50 -2.57
C ARG A 669 -25.86 22.54 -1.92
N VAL A 670 -27.05 22.40 -2.48
CA VAL A 670 -28.02 21.39 -2.03
C VAL A 670 -27.49 19.98 -2.29
N HIS A 671 -26.95 19.70 -3.49
CA HIS A 671 -26.31 18.40 -3.74
C HIS A 671 -25.16 18.11 -2.78
N ALA A 672 -24.32 19.11 -2.49
CA ALA A 672 -23.23 18.98 -1.53
C ALA A 672 -23.73 18.58 -0.15
N ALA A 673 -24.82 19.18 0.31
CA ALA A 673 -25.42 18.87 1.60
C ALA A 673 -26.01 17.46 1.64
N VAL A 674 -26.73 17.05 0.58
CA VAL A 674 -27.29 15.70 0.47
C VAL A 674 -26.16 14.65 0.41
N GLN A 675 -25.13 14.88 -0.39
CA GLN A 675 -23.97 13.97 -0.48
C GLN A 675 -23.17 13.89 0.83
N ASN A 676 -23.01 15.00 1.56
CA ASN A 676 -22.33 14.98 2.85
C ASN A 676 -23.16 14.21 3.89
N ALA A 677 -24.50 14.38 3.87
CA ALA A 677 -25.40 13.57 4.70
C ALA A 677 -25.32 12.08 4.30
N GLN A 678 -25.30 11.76 3.01
CA GLN A 678 -25.14 10.41 2.50
C GLN A 678 -23.82 9.78 2.96
N ALA A 679 -22.69 10.48 2.82
CA ALA A 679 -21.39 9.97 3.26
C ALA A 679 -21.33 9.75 4.79
N PHE A 680 -22.06 10.56 5.57
CA PHE A 680 -22.24 10.34 7.00
C PHE A 680 -23.11 9.10 7.27
N LEU A 681 -24.17 8.89 6.50
CA LEU A 681 -25.02 7.71 6.56
C LEU A 681 -24.28 6.43 6.16
N ASP A 682 -23.43 6.47 5.13
CA ASP A 682 -22.59 5.37 4.66
C ASP A 682 -21.55 4.97 5.72
N LYS A 683 -20.91 5.97 6.34
CA LYS A 683 -20.03 5.74 7.50
C LYS A 683 -20.80 5.06 8.64
N GLY A 684 -22.05 5.46 8.86
CA GLY A 684 -22.92 4.79 9.82
C GLY A 684 -23.35 3.39 9.37
N GLN A 685 -23.55 3.15 8.08
CA GLN A 685 -23.94 1.84 7.56
C GLN A 685 -22.81 0.82 7.71
N ASP A 686 -21.57 1.17 7.39
CA ASP A 686 -20.42 0.29 7.64
C ASP A 686 -20.30 -0.08 9.14
N LEU A 687 -20.57 0.88 10.02
CA LEU A 687 -20.63 0.64 11.46
C LEU A 687 -21.81 -0.26 11.85
N VAL A 688 -22.95 -0.07 11.19
CA VAL A 688 -24.18 -0.84 11.38
C VAL A 688 -24.01 -2.29 10.90
N GLU A 689 -23.41 -2.53 9.74
CA GLU A 689 -23.13 -3.88 9.20
C GLU A 689 -22.17 -4.64 10.11
N LYS A 690 -21.10 -3.98 10.57
CA LYS A 690 -20.20 -4.55 11.60
C LYS A 690 -20.94 -4.86 12.90
N THR A 691 -21.84 -3.97 13.31
CA THR A 691 -22.67 -4.18 14.51
C THR A 691 -23.65 -5.34 14.29
N GLU A 692 -24.26 -5.48 13.11
CA GLU A 692 -25.16 -6.58 12.76
C GLU A 692 -24.45 -7.93 12.74
N GLU A 693 -23.24 -8.00 12.19
CA GLU A 693 -22.39 -9.19 12.26
C GLU A 693 -22.07 -9.56 13.73
N SER A 694 -21.73 -8.57 14.57
CA SER A 694 -21.49 -8.79 16.00
C SER A 694 -22.75 -9.21 16.76
N LEU A 695 -23.90 -8.58 16.49
CA LEU A 695 -25.18 -8.91 17.11
C LEU A 695 -25.68 -10.30 16.72
N THR A 696 -25.40 -10.73 15.48
CA THR A 696 -25.75 -12.08 15.00
C THR A 696 -24.89 -13.14 15.69
N LYS A 697 -23.57 -12.91 15.82
CA LYS A 697 -22.69 -13.80 16.61
C LYS A 697 -23.13 -13.88 18.08
N LEU A 698 -23.50 -12.75 18.67
CA LEU A 698 -24.04 -12.70 20.04
C LEU A 698 -25.36 -13.46 20.17
N GLU A 699 -26.22 -13.47 19.15
CA GLU A 699 -27.43 -14.28 19.13
C GLU A 699 -27.09 -15.77 19.12
N ASP A 700 -26.18 -16.20 18.25
CA ASP A 700 -25.72 -17.59 18.15
C ASP A 700 -25.06 -18.07 19.46
N GLU A 701 -24.27 -17.21 20.11
CA GLU A 701 -23.67 -17.46 21.44
C GLU A 701 -24.72 -17.53 22.55
N LEU A 702 -25.72 -16.62 22.55
CA LEU A 702 -26.84 -16.67 23.48
C LEU A 702 -27.72 -17.91 23.28
N GLU A 703 -27.77 -18.44 22.06
CA GLU A 703 -28.53 -19.65 21.78
C GLU A 703 -27.88 -20.93 22.32
N THR A 704 -26.56 -20.94 22.38
CA THR A 704 -25.74 -22.08 22.81
C THR A 704 -25.32 -22.04 24.29
N ARG A 705 -25.53 -20.92 24.98
CA ARG A 705 -25.17 -20.74 26.41
C ARG A 705 -26.20 -21.37 27.35
N ASN A 706 -25.73 -22.18 28.30
CA ASN A 706 -26.51 -22.67 29.44
C ASN A 706 -26.51 -21.64 30.58
N PRO A 707 -27.66 -21.31 31.19
CA PRO A 707 -27.75 -20.31 32.26
C PRO A 707 -26.97 -20.75 33.51
N GLN A 708 -26.22 -19.83 34.13
CA GLN A 708 -25.46 -20.10 35.35
C GLN A 708 -26.12 -19.49 36.60
N PRO A 709 -25.86 -20.02 37.80
CA PRO A 709 -26.38 -19.47 39.05
C PRO A 709 -25.78 -18.08 39.30
N GLY A 710 -26.60 -17.02 39.21
CA GLY A 710 -26.17 -15.63 39.36
C GLY A 710 -26.55 -14.71 38.20
N ASP A 711 -27.06 -15.26 37.08
CA ASP A 711 -27.57 -14.47 35.98
C ASP A 711 -28.85 -13.70 36.40
N HIS A 712 -28.72 -12.38 36.55
CA HIS A 712 -29.81 -11.49 36.98
C HIS A 712 -30.81 -11.14 35.87
N GLU A 713 -30.48 -11.40 34.60
CA GLU A 713 -31.31 -11.06 33.43
C GLU A 713 -31.66 -12.34 32.67
N THR A 714 -32.94 -12.56 32.35
CA THR A 714 -33.41 -13.78 31.68
C THR A 714 -32.98 -13.79 30.21
N ARG A 715 -32.71 -14.98 29.65
CA ARG A 715 -32.37 -15.18 28.22
C ARG A 715 -33.35 -14.49 27.27
N ASP A 716 -34.63 -14.44 27.63
CA ASP A 716 -35.68 -13.74 26.85
C ASP A 716 -35.57 -12.21 26.94
N GLY A 717 -35.14 -11.66 28.08
CA GLY A 717 -34.84 -10.22 28.23
C GLY A 717 -33.68 -9.79 27.33
N LEU A 718 -32.64 -10.63 27.23
CA LEU A 718 -31.51 -10.42 26.33
C LEU A 718 -31.91 -10.48 24.86
N LYS A 719 -32.73 -11.47 24.47
CA LYS A 719 -33.30 -11.56 23.11
C LYS A 719 -34.16 -10.34 22.76
N GLY A 720 -34.94 -9.81 23.71
CA GLY A 720 -35.75 -8.60 23.51
C GLY A 720 -34.92 -7.34 23.24
N ARG A 721 -33.81 -7.15 23.97
CA ARG A 721 -32.88 -6.04 23.75
C ARG A 721 -32.15 -6.17 22.42
N LEU A 722 -31.75 -7.40 22.06
CA LEU A 722 -31.13 -7.71 20.77
C LEU A 722 -32.05 -7.40 19.59
N ALA A 723 -33.34 -7.75 19.68
CA ALA A 723 -34.35 -7.43 18.67
C ALA A 723 -34.58 -5.92 18.51
N SER A 724 -34.56 -5.17 19.61
CA SER A 724 -34.66 -3.69 19.61
C SER A 724 -33.44 -3.03 18.94
N LEU A 725 -32.24 -3.57 19.19
CA LEU A 725 -31.00 -3.19 18.52
C LEU A 725 -31.07 -3.45 17.01
N LYS A 726 -31.50 -4.65 16.58
CA LYS A 726 -31.69 -5.00 15.15
C LYS A 726 -32.74 -4.11 14.48
N LYS A 727 -33.82 -3.75 15.17
CA LYS A 727 -34.83 -2.81 14.65
C LYS A 727 -34.25 -1.40 14.44
N SER A 728 -33.41 -0.94 15.36
CA SER A 728 -32.73 0.35 15.25
C SER A 728 -31.76 0.38 14.08
N VAL A 729 -31.08 -0.74 13.82
CA VAL A 729 -30.23 -0.97 12.65
C VAL A 729 -31.02 -0.96 11.34
N ARG A 730 -32.12 -1.71 11.21
CA ARG A 730 -32.95 -1.71 9.98
C ARG A 730 -33.52 -0.34 9.65
N ASN A 731 -33.90 0.43 10.68
CA ASN A 731 -34.32 1.82 10.53
C ASN A 731 -33.20 2.73 9.99
N TRP A 732 -31.92 2.33 10.09
CA TRP A 732 -30.81 3.04 9.45
C TRP A 732 -30.77 2.79 7.94
N GLY A 733 -30.89 1.54 7.50
CA GLY A 733 -30.91 1.19 6.07
C GLY A 733 -32.02 1.88 5.29
N TYR A 734 -33.23 1.99 5.87
CA TYR A 734 -34.34 2.74 5.27
C TYR A 734 -34.05 4.24 5.11
N LYS A 735 -33.27 4.83 6.02
CA LYS A 735 -32.92 6.26 5.98
C LYS A 735 -31.86 6.59 4.92
N LYS A 736 -30.96 5.64 4.62
CA LYS A 736 -30.03 5.76 3.50
C LYS A 736 -30.77 5.85 2.17
N MET A 737 -31.75 4.96 1.96
CA MET A 737 -32.60 4.94 0.77
C MET A 737 -33.29 6.30 0.53
N GLN A 738 -33.81 6.94 1.59
CA GLN A 738 -34.45 8.26 1.50
C GLN A 738 -33.50 9.41 1.14
N ALA A 739 -32.21 9.31 1.50
CA ALA A 739 -31.21 10.31 1.14
C ALA A 739 -30.78 10.19 -0.34
N GLU A 740 -30.69 8.96 -0.85
CA GLU A 740 -30.43 8.67 -2.26
C GLU A 740 -31.58 9.16 -3.16
N GLU A 741 -32.84 8.87 -2.78
CA GLU A 741 -34.04 9.41 -3.43
C GLU A 741 -34.07 10.94 -3.42
N GLY A 742 -33.63 11.56 -2.31
CA GLY A 742 -33.53 13.00 -2.16
C GLY A 742 -32.57 13.66 -3.16
N SER A 743 -31.44 13.01 -3.47
CA SER A 743 -30.49 13.52 -4.47
C SER A 743 -31.05 13.46 -5.89
N GLN A 744 -31.77 12.38 -6.22
CA GLN A 744 -32.36 12.19 -7.54
C GLN A 744 -33.48 13.21 -7.82
N LEU A 745 -34.30 13.50 -6.80
CA LEU A 745 -35.36 14.51 -6.88
C LEU A 745 -34.83 15.92 -7.20
N VAL A 746 -33.69 16.32 -6.66
CA VAL A 746 -33.11 17.64 -6.94
C VAL A 746 -32.66 17.74 -8.40
N ASP A 747 -32.10 16.65 -8.96
CA ASP A 747 -31.74 16.58 -10.37
C ASP A 747 -32.96 16.58 -11.30
N GLU A 748 -34.05 15.91 -10.91
CA GLU A 748 -35.34 15.95 -11.63
C GLU A 748 -35.93 17.37 -11.61
N TRP A 749 -35.97 18.04 -10.47
CA TRP A 749 -36.48 19.41 -10.36
C TRP A 749 -35.69 20.41 -11.20
N PHE A 750 -34.37 20.21 -11.31
CA PHE A 750 -33.56 21.03 -12.20
C PHE A 750 -33.89 20.76 -13.68
N LYS A 751 -34.03 19.49 -14.08
CA LYS A 751 -34.39 19.10 -15.45
C LYS A 751 -35.78 19.61 -15.85
N GLU A 752 -36.73 19.63 -14.92
CA GLU A 752 -38.08 20.14 -15.11
C GLU A 752 -38.15 21.69 -15.07
N GLY A 753 -37.03 22.37 -14.81
CA GLY A 753 -36.95 23.83 -14.76
C GLY A 753 -37.60 24.44 -13.52
N LEU A 754 -37.80 23.66 -12.45
CA LEU A 754 -38.42 24.11 -11.20
C LEU A 754 -37.45 24.91 -10.33
N ILE A 755 -36.16 24.59 -10.42
CA ILE A 755 -35.06 25.30 -9.76
C ILE A 755 -34.01 25.73 -10.80
N HIS A 756 -33.40 26.89 -10.60
CA HIS A 756 -32.45 27.48 -11.52
C HIS A 756 -31.12 27.81 -10.83
N CYS A 757 -30.05 27.85 -11.62
CA CYS A 757 -28.69 28.16 -11.15
C CYS A 757 -28.56 29.57 -10.53
N GLU A 758 -29.45 30.48 -10.94
CA GLU A 758 -29.51 31.88 -10.53
C GLU A 758 -30.38 32.12 -9.29
N ASP A 759 -31.08 31.09 -8.80
CA ASP A 759 -31.91 31.23 -7.60
C ASP A 759 -31.04 31.60 -6.38
N THR A 760 -31.50 32.54 -5.57
CA THR A 760 -30.89 32.80 -4.26
C THR A 760 -31.20 31.65 -3.30
N ASP A 761 -30.44 31.54 -2.21
CA ASP A 761 -30.67 30.50 -1.20
C ASP A 761 -32.09 30.60 -0.61
N GLU A 762 -32.62 31.83 -0.45
CA GLU A 762 -33.98 32.09 0.02
C GLU A 762 -35.03 31.69 -1.03
N ALA A 763 -34.82 32.02 -2.31
CA ALA A 763 -35.72 31.65 -3.39
C ALA A 763 -35.82 30.13 -3.56
N LEU A 764 -34.67 29.45 -3.46
CA LEU A 764 -34.59 27.99 -3.51
C LEU A 764 -35.32 27.35 -2.33
N GLN A 765 -35.12 27.89 -1.12
CA GLN A 765 -35.81 27.43 0.09
C GLN A 765 -37.33 27.54 -0.05
N VAL A 766 -37.85 28.66 -0.57
CA VAL A 766 -39.28 28.84 -0.81
C VAL A 766 -39.82 27.85 -1.84
N LYS A 767 -39.10 27.65 -2.97
CA LYS A 767 -39.47 26.67 -3.99
C LYS A 767 -39.55 25.26 -3.41
N ILE A 768 -38.52 24.81 -2.69
CA ILE A 768 -38.46 23.48 -2.07
C ILE A 768 -39.60 23.27 -1.04
N LEU A 769 -39.90 24.29 -0.22
CA LEU A 769 -40.98 24.23 0.78
C LEU A 769 -42.37 24.14 0.13
N ASN A 770 -42.58 24.86 -0.98
CA ASN A 770 -43.83 24.85 -1.74
C ASN A 770 -44.09 23.49 -2.41
N PHE A 771 -43.07 22.80 -2.91
CA PHE A 771 -43.22 21.47 -3.53
C PHE A 771 -43.69 20.38 -2.57
N ARG A 772 -43.42 20.50 -1.26
CA ARG A 772 -43.81 19.51 -0.24
C ARG A 772 -45.09 19.86 0.52
N GLY A 773 -45.75 20.98 0.22
CA GLY A 773 -46.91 21.43 1.00
C GLY A 773 -46.58 21.75 2.47
N LEU A 774 -45.30 22.01 2.80
CA LEU A 774 -44.80 22.28 4.16
C LEU A 774 -45.01 23.75 4.60
N ASN A 775 -46.17 24.34 4.28
CA ASN A 775 -46.49 25.76 4.51
C ASN A 775 -46.74 26.15 5.99
N ARG A 776 -46.09 25.51 6.97
CA ARG A 776 -46.34 25.74 8.41
C ARG A 776 -45.09 25.96 9.27
N ILE A 777 -43.97 26.39 8.71
CA ILE A 777 -42.76 26.69 9.51
C ILE A 777 -42.27 28.12 9.18
N PRO A 778 -42.16 29.02 10.17
CA PRO A 778 -41.79 30.42 9.94
C PRO A 778 -40.29 30.54 9.59
N ALA A 779 -39.97 31.46 8.67
CA ALA A 779 -38.60 31.77 8.25
C ALA A 779 -37.84 32.55 9.33
N PRO A 780 -36.55 32.23 9.62
CA PRO A 780 -35.74 33.01 10.54
C PRO A 780 -35.18 34.27 9.87
N SER A 781 -35.03 35.34 10.65
CA SER A 781 -34.51 36.63 10.22
C SER A 781 -32.98 36.69 10.24
N SER A 782 -32.43 37.24 9.16
CA SER A 782 -31.06 37.78 8.93
C SER A 782 -29.89 36.79 8.68
N GLY A 783 -29.34 36.92 7.46
CA GLY A 783 -27.90 36.93 7.12
C GLY A 783 -27.05 35.70 7.45
N ASP A 784 -26.62 34.97 6.42
CA ASP A 784 -25.62 33.89 6.41
C ASP A 784 -26.01 32.47 6.93
N MET A 785 -27.31 32.15 7.05
CA MET A 785 -27.76 30.78 7.40
C MET A 785 -28.94 30.23 6.57
N GLY A 786 -29.20 30.74 5.36
CA GLY A 786 -30.43 30.43 4.61
C GLY A 786 -30.57 28.98 4.12
N LEU A 787 -29.58 28.45 3.41
CA LEU A 787 -29.65 27.06 2.90
C LEU A 787 -29.49 26.01 4.01
N GLY A 788 -28.80 26.41 5.09
CA GLY A 788 -28.62 25.63 6.31
C GLY A 788 -29.95 25.26 6.94
N VAL A 789 -30.95 26.16 6.99
CA VAL A 789 -32.23 25.95 7.71
C VAL A 789 -33.18 24.98 6.99
N ALA A 790 -33.19 24.93 5.66
CA ALA A 790 -34.02 23.98 4.90
C ALA A 790 -33.46 22.54 4.97
N ILE A 791 -32.14 22.43 4.91
CA ILE A 791 -31.40 21.18 5.15
C ILE A 791 -31.42 20.83 6.64
N TYR A 792 -31.38 21.80 7.56
CA TYR A 792 -31.56 21.61 9.00
C TYR A 792 -32.96 21.12 9.31
N GLY A 793 -34.02 21.53 8.62
CA GLY A 793 -35.34 20.90 8.79
C GLY A 793 -35.32 19.38 8.53
N PHE A 794 -34.46 18.95 7.60
CA PHE A 794 -34.24 17.53 7.26
C PHE A 794 -33.17 16.87 8.17
N MET A 795 -32.17 17.64 8.65
CA MET A 795 -31.01 17.17 9.43
C MET A 795 -31.15 17.34 10.96
N ASP A 796 -31.84 18.35 11.52
CA ASP A 796 -32.17 18.47 12.96
C ASP A 796 -33.09 17.34 13.41
N VAL A 797 -33.99 16.91 12.52
CA VAL A 797 -34.80 15.71 12.75
C VAL A 797 -33.92 14.45 12.79
N LEU A 798 -32.72 14.45 12.20
CA LEU A 798 -31.81 13.31 12.09
C LEU A 798 -30.56 13.36 13.00
N VAL A 799 -30.06 14.53 13.43
CA VAL A 799 -28.78 14.71 14.13
C VAL A 799 -28.98 15.16 15.59
N GLU A 800 -29.76 16.22 15.84
CA GLU A 800 -29.99 16.70 17.21
C GLU A 800 -30.93 15.79 18.01
N ARG A 801 -31.96 15.22 17.37
CA ARG A 801 -32.88 14.28 18.02
C ARG A 801 -32.27 12.92 18.36
N TRP A 802 -31.09 12.59 17.79
CA TRP A 802 -30.50 11.24 17.86
C TRP A 802 -29.11 11.18 18.49
N LYS A 803 -28.43 12.32 18.71
CA LYS A 803 -27.27 12.45 19.60
C LYS A 803 -27.52 11.82 21.00
N PRO A 804 -28.70 12.03 21.63
CA PRO A 804 -29.03 11.38 22.90
C PRO A 804 -29.28 9.88 22.76
N THR A 805 -29.89 9.44 21.65
CA THR A 805 -30.19 8.04 21.35
C THR A 805 -28.91 7.24 21.07
N TRP A 806 -27.93 7.83 20.36
CA TRP A 806 -26.60 7.25 20.15
C TRP A 806 -25.76 7.23 21.41
N LYS A 807 -25.79 8.30 22.22
CA LYS A 807 -25.17 8.30 23.56
C LYS A 807 -25.79 7.24 24.45
N ARG A 808 -27.12 7.05 24.40
CA ARG A 808 -27.83 5.96 25.09
C ARG A 808 -27.47 4.60 24.53
N LEU A 809 -27.43 4.40 23.22
CA LEU A 809 -27.10 3.13 22.58
C LEU A 809 -25.66 2.73 22.89
N ALA A 810 -24.71 3.66 22.74
CA ALA A 810 -23.32 3.46 23.12
C ALA A 810 -23.18 3.22 24.64
N HIS A 811 -23.96 3.90 25.48
CA HIS A 811 -23.97 3.68 26.93
C HIS A 811 -24.60 2.33 27.30
N GLU A 812 -25.68 1.90 26.66
CA GLU A 812 -26.36 0.62 26.84
C GLU A 812 -25.49 -0.54 26.36
N ILE A 813 -24.86 -0.42 25.19
CA ILE A 813 -23.86 -1.38 24.68
C ILE A 813 -22.67 -1.47 25.63
N LYS A 814 -22.15 -0.33 26.11
CA LYS A 814 -21.02 -0.28 27.06
C LYS A 814 -21.40 -0.83 28.45
N LYS A 815 -22.64 -0.64 28.89
CA LYS A 815 -23.18 -1.20 30.14
C LYS A 815 -23.41 -2.71 30.01
N TYR A 816 -23.85 -3.18 28.84
CA TYR A 816 -24.03 -4.60 28.53
C TYR A 816 -22.69 -5.35 28.47
N PHE A 817 -21.70 -4.82 27.75
CA PHE A 817 -20.34 -5.39 27.70
C PHE A 817 -19.54 -5.27 29.01
N ASN A 818 -19.92 -4.36 29.91
CA ASN A 818 -19.33 -4.28 31.24
C ASN A 818 -20.05 -5.15 32.29
N SER A 819 -21.19 -5.77 31.94
CA SER A 819 -21.99 -6.63 32.83
C SER A 819 -22.05 -8.10 32.38
N THR A 820 -21.47 -8.41 31.22
CA THR A 820 -21.10 -9.76 30.76
C THR A 820 -19.61 -9.95 30.98
#